data_AF-A0A7H8KSK8-F1
#
_entry.id   AF-A0A7H8KSK8-F1
#
_cell.length_a   1.000
_cell.length_b   1.000
_cell.length_c   1.000
_cell.angle_alpha   90.00
_cell.angle_beta   90.00
_cell.angle_gamma   90.00
#
_symmetry.space_group_name_H-M   'P 1'
#
loop_
_entity.id
_entity.type
_entity.pdbx_description
1 polymer ?
#
loop_
_entity_poly.entity_id
_entity_poly.type
_entity_poly.pdbx_seq_one_letter_code
_entity_poly.pdbx_strand_id
1 'polypeptide(L)'
;MPRKPRERKKRTGWRRLIPTWRITLLGLAASLLLGVGLFALGIALVKVPDAHAAATAQSNTWLYADGSVLARTGQTNRQNVSLDKVSAEAQHAALAAEDRNFYSEGAVNLKGMARAAFNTASGGSTQGGSTITQQYVKNAYLNQKQTVSRKVKEVFIAIKVDATLSKDEILSSYLNTSYYGRGAYGVQAAAQAYFGVDASELTAAQGAYLATLLNAPSAFDVSSASEAGKQKAMARWNYVLDGMVAKKWLGAEERQQTAFPEVLAPKSAPGLSGQAGYLVAAATSYLTDHGIVSDAQLAQGGYTITLTVDPKKQQQLQDAVQSQLTANLKPDSRKADAAAQAGAASVDPRSGQVLALYGGADATKHWIDNATRTDYPAGSTFKAIALAAALDSGARTQSGERIGADTVYDGTNRRPVRGAKGVPYAPPNEGEHSYGQISLQQATDWSVNSVFAQLAQDTGLEKVRSTAVALGLPADTPDLKALASIPLGTATPSVLNLAGAYATLDNDGQQITPWLVKGLELGGEQVALPEHKATRAISKDAARATTAILRGVIEDQGGTGYRAAALNRPAAGKTGTTDDSKSVWFAGYTPELVTVVGLFGQEPGTGKQVSLDGVGGTGSAAGGKYPAQIWTAYMKSALAGQSVSDFAGPSRAPAASTPSATPSPSVTPDDSPSPTGSASASPSPSAEDVRPSRTPSARPSGSAGTGDGGEDERQPSRTPRPGPAAGPAAARPAAPRRASAGRAACSATRTNRRVDALRRRGPGWHNAAMRSSPDPSVVPVDAPPPPAPSPTAGPAPTGHDTGRGPGPAPAAAVLRAVPLGLALALVSAVAFGGSGTAAKPLIEAGLSPAHTVWLRVAGAALVLLPVAWRHREAVLRRPGLLLGFGLLAVAGVQACYFAAISRIPVGVALLIEYLGPPLLIAYVRLVQRRPVSRRATAGAGVAVAGLACVVEVWNGLSFDALGVLFALGAACCQVGYFVLADAGRRGERPVDPLALSAYGLLIGAVLLTAATRPWEADWSLLGRSVAMDGHRLPALVPALWMVLVATVLAYLTGVVSVQHLSPPVAGVVANLEAVVATVLAWFLLGEHLGPPQLAGGALVLAGAFAAQSASRS
;
A
#
# COMPACT_ATOMS: atom_id res chain seq x y z
N MET A 1 38.78 81.80 -44.34
CA MET A 1 38.05 80.50 -44.26
C MET A 1 37.34 80.43 -42.91
N PRO A 2 36.21 79.72 -42.80
CA PRO A 2 36.19 78.54 -41.92
C PRO A 2 35.53 77.30 -42.57
N ARG A 3 35.83 76.09 -42.06
CA ARG A 3 35.24 74.82 -42.56
C ARG A 3 33.90 74.54 -41.87
N LYS A 4 32.82 74.34 -42.66
CA LYS A 4 31.52 73.84 -42.15
C LYS A 4 31.63 72.36 -41.73
N PRO A 5 30.86 71.91 -40.71
CA PRO A 5 30.77 70.49 -40.34
C PRO A 5 30.15 69.63 -41.46
N ARG A 6 30.62 68.39 -41.63
CA ARG A 6 30.01 67.40 -42.52
C ARG A 6 28.75 66.80 -41.89
N GLU A 7 27.58 66.99 -42.50
CA GLU A 7 26.39 66.24 -42.14
C GLU A 7 26.57 64.73 -42.37
N ARG A 8 26.23 63.92 -41.37
CA ARG A 8 26.07 62.47 -41.54
C ARG A 8 24.74 62.18 -42.25
N LYS A 9 24.80 61.76 -43.53
CA LYS A 9 23.63 61.35 -44.32
C LYS A 9 22.72 60.39 -43.53
N LYS A 10 21.52 60.86 -43.17
CA LYS A 10 20.47 60.04 -42.52
C LYS A 10 20.01 58.95 -43.49
N ARG A 11 20.04 57.67 -43.08
CA ARG A 11 19.54 56.55 -43.92
C ARG A 11 18.05 56.73 -44.24
N THR A 12 17.65 56.44 -45.48
CA THR A 12 16.26 56.50 -45.98
C THR A 12 15.90 55.21 -46.74
N GLY A 13 14.60 55.03 -46.99
CA GLY A 13 14.08 53.87 -47.74
C GLY A 13 14.26 52.51 -47.03
N TRP A 14 14.21 51.44 -47.83
CA TRP A 14 14.20 50.04 -47.36
C TRP A 14 15.46 49.67 -46.54
N ARG A 15 16.57 50.42 -46.68
CA ARG A 15 17.80 50.25 -45.89
C ARG A 15 17.67 50.63 -44.40
N ARG A 16 16.45 50.91 -43.92
CA ARG A 16 16.07 50.94 -42.49
C ARG A 16 15.50 49.62 -41.95
N LEU A 17 15.10 48.67 -42.80
CA LEU A 17 14.56 47.37 -42.39
C LEU A 17 15.63 46.39 -41.91
N ILE A 18 16.90 46.62 -42.30
CA ILE A 18 18.03 45.77 -41.91
C ILE A 18 18.60 46.31 -40.57
N PRO A 19 18.56 45.54 -39.47
CA PRO A 19 19.20 45.93 -38.22
C PRO A 19 20.72 46.07 -38.44
N THR A 20 21.33 47.11 -37.88
CA THR A 20 22.80 47.21 -37.85
C THR A 20 23.36 46.06 -37.03
N TRP A 21 24.52 45.52 -37.41
CA TRP A 21 25.13 44.35 -36.76
C TRP A 21 25.16 44.41 -35.23
N ARG A 22 25.39 45.60 -34.64
CA ARG A 22 25.34 45.82 -33.19
C ARG A 22 23.96 45.59 -32.56
N ILE A 23 22.87 45.95 -33.25
CA ILE A 23 21.49 45.68 -32.83
C ILE A 23 21.19 44.18 -32.98
N THR A 24 21.68 43.54 -34.04
CA THR A 24 21.52 42.09 -34.22
C THR A 24 22.28 41.31 -33.13
N LEU A 25 23.50 41.74 -32.76
CA LEU A 25 24.30 41.13 -31.69
C LEU A 25 23.72 41.42 -30.29
N LEU A 26 23.25 42.65 -30.03
CA LEU A 26 22.53 42.98 -28.79
C LEU A 26 21.21 42.20 -28.67
N GLY A 27 20.48 42.03 -29.77
CA GLY A 27 19.28 41.18 -29.82
C GLY A 27 19.61 39.72 -29.54
N LEU A 28 20.65 39.17 -30.18
CA LEU A 28 21.10 37.79 -29.94
C LEU A 28 21.57 37.58 -28.49
N ALA A 29 22.35 38.51 -27.95
CA ALA A 29 22.83 38.47 -26.57
C ALA A 29 21.69 38.62 -25.54
N ALA A 30 20.73 39.51 -25.79
CA ALA A 30 19.53 39.66 -24.96
C ALA A 30 18.66 38.40 -25.01
N SER A 31 18.47 37.79 -26.18
CA SER A 31 17.77 36.51 -26.32
C SER A 31 18.50 35.36 -25.61
N LEU A 32 19.83 35.33 -25.66
CA LEU A 32 20.65 34.34 -24.96
C LEU A 32 20.55 34.51 -23.43
N LEU A 33 20.68 35.74 -22.93
CA LEU A 33 20.53 36.06 -21.50
C LEU A 33 19.11 35.80 -21.00
N LEU A 34 18.09 36.11 -21.80
CA LEU A 34 16.70 35.76 -21.49
C LEU A 34 16.50 34.24 -21.45
N GLY A 35 17.10 33.50 -22.39
CA GLY A 35 17.08 32.04 -22.39
C GLY A 35 17.76 31.42 -21.18
N VAL A 36 18.95 31.92 -20.80
CA VAL A 36 19.66 31.50 -19.58
C VAL A 36 18.87 31.85 -18.32
N GLY A 37 18.28 33.05 -18.25
CA GLY A 37 17.43 33.47 -17.14
C GLY A 37 16.17 32.61 -16.99
N LEU A 38 15.48 32.31 -18.09
CA LEU A 38 14.32 31.41 -18.10
C LEU A 38 14.70 29.96 -17.75
N PHE A 39 15.88 29.49 -18.17
CA PHE A 39 16.38 28.15 -17.82
C PHE A 39 16.73 28.04 -16.32
N ALA A 40 17.43 29.04 -15.77
CA ALA A 40 17.73 29.12 -14.34
C ALA A 40 16.45 29.25 -13.49
N LEU A 41 15.49 30.06 -13.94
CA LEU A 41 14.17 30.17 -13.32
C LEU A 41 13.40 28.84 -13.37
N GLY A 42 13.53 28.08 -14.47
CA GLY A 42 13.00 26.71 -14.57
C GLY A 42 13.57 25.77 -13.50
N ILE A 43 14.88 25.76 -13.29
CA ILE A 43 15.53 24.97 -12.23
C ILE A 43 15.10 25.44 -10.82
N ALA A 44 14.87 26.74 -10.63
CA ALA A 44 14.42 27.30 -9.36
C ALA A 44 12.95 26.98 -9.03
N LEU A 45 12.07 26.96 -10.04
CA LEU A 45 10.62 26.72 -9.87
C LEU A 45 10.21 25.23 -9.94
N VAL A 46 11.03 24.36 -10.51
CA VAL A 46 10.77 22.91 -10.50
C VAL A 46 10.94 22.35 -9.09
N LYS A 47 9.80 22.13 -8.43
CA LYS A 47 9.70 21.24 -7.28
C LYS A 47 9.88 19.80 -7.77
N VAL A 48 10.70 19.02 -7.06
CA VAL A 48 10.72 17.56 -7.20
C VAL A 48 9.36 17.06 -6.69
N PRO A 49 8.61 16.23 -7.45
CA PRO A 49 7.40 15.60 -6.95
C PRO A 49 7.73 14.65 -5.79
N ASP A 50 6.76 14.29 -4.97
CA ASP A 50 6.91 13.10 -4.12
C ASP A 50 7.14 11.88 -5.01
N ALA A 51 8.01 10.95 -4.58
CA ALA A 51 8.22 9.71 -5.30
C ALA A 51 6.90 8.90 -5.33
N HIS A 52 6.62 8.23 -6.45
CA HIS A 52 5.39 7.43 -6.58
C HIS A 52 5.33 6.39 -5.46
N ALA A 53 4.15 6.14 -4.88
CA ALA A 53 4.01 5.16 -3.80
C ALA A 53 4.51 3.75 -4.18
N ALA A 54 4.41 3.35 -5.46
CA ALA A 54 4.99 2.11 -5.97
C ALA A 54 6.54 2.16 -6.14
N ALA A 55 7.12 3.36 -6.20
CA ALA A 55 8.56 3.61 -6.21
C ALA A 55 9.15 3.88 -4.81
N THR A 56 8.32 3.93 -3.76
CA THR A 56 8.74 3.86 -2.36
C THR A 56 8.36 2.54 -1.69
N ALA A 57 7.34 1.83 -2.17
CA ALA A 57 6.91 0.53 -1.64
C ALA A 57 8.05 -0.50 -1.60
N GLN A 58 8.19 -1.13 -0.44
CA GLN A 58 9.11 -2.23 -0.20
C GLN A 58 8.34 -3.49 0.22
N SER A 59 9.02 -4.63 0.22
CA SER A 59 8.60 -5.83 0.95
C SER A 59 9.40 -5.95 2.23
N ASN A 60 8.81 -6.53 3.27
CA ASN A 60 9.61 -7.15 4.33
C ASN A 60 10.13 -8.50 3.83
N THR A 61 11.40 -8.79 4.13
CA THR A 61 12.01 -10.10 3.92
C THR A 61 12.05 -10.83 5.26
N TRP A 62 11.43 -12.01 5.34
CA TRP A 62 11.45 -12.86 6.52
C TRP A 62 12.42 -14.01 6.28
N LEU A 63 13.34 -14.24 7.20
CA LEU A 63 14.42 -15.23 7.10
C LEU A 63 14.32 -16.27 8.24
N TYR A 64 14.75 -17.49 7.95
CA TYR A 64 15.04 -18.50 8.97
C TYR A 64 16.36 -18.19 9.70
N ALA A 65 16.66 -18.95 10.76
CA ALA A 65 17.83 -18.74 11.61
C ALA A 65 19.19 -18.89 10.92
N ASP A 66 19.22 -19.54 9.74
CA ASP A 66 20.36 -19.72 8.84
C ASP A 66 20.48 -18.65 7.75
N GLY A 67 19.56 -17.68 7.71
CA GLY A 67 19.49 -16.63 6.69
C GLY A 67 18.69 -17.02 5.43
N SER A 68 18.18 -18.24 5.31
CA SER A 68 17.38 -18.65 4.16
C SER A 68 15.98 -18.00 4.16
N VAL A 69 15.47 -17.64 2.98
CA VAL A 69 14.22 -16.85 2.85
C VAL A 69 12.98 -17.70 3.16
N LEU A 70 12.32 -17.37 4.27
CA LEU A 70 11.02 -17.92 4.70
C LEU A 70 9.87 -17.35 3.86
N ALA A 71 9.77 -16.02 3.78
CA ALA A 71 8.66 -15.32 3.15
C ALA A 71 9.06 -13.90 2.71
N ARG A 72 8.30 -13.31 1.77
CA ARG A 72 8.30 -11.86 1.52
C ARG A 72 6.89 -11.30 1.54
N THR A 73 6.68 -10.22 2.28
CA THR A 73 5.36 -9.58 2.45
C THR A 73 5.38 -8.12 2.02
N GLY A 74 4.45 -7.71 1.17
CA GLY A 74 4.35 -6.36 0.62
C GLY A 74 3.79 -6.40 -0.81
N GLN A 75 3.48 -5.24 -1.40
CA GLN A 75 2.92 -5.18 -2.76
C GLN A 75 3.98 -5.20 -3.88
N THR A 76 5.27 -5.20 -3.54
CA THR A 76 6.37 -5.26 -4.51
C THR A 76 7.56 -5.96 -3.86
N ASN A 77 8.15 -6.96 -4.53
CA ASN A 77 9.34 -7.67 -4.07
C ASN A 77 10.56 -6.75 -4.21
N ARG A 78 10.85 -6.00 -3.15
CA ARG A 78 11.89 -4.98 -3.10
C ARG A 78 12.44 -4.80 -1.69
N GLN A 79 13.75 -4.79 -1.61
CA GLN A 79 14.52 -4.45 -0.41
C GLN A 79 15.54 -3.39 -0.82
N ASN A 80 15.56 -2.26 -0.13
CA ASN A 80 16.61 -1.26 -0.31
C ASN A 80 17.83 -1.69 0.52
N VAL A 81 19.03 -1.52 -0.03
CA VAL A 81 20.30 -1.66 0.69
C VAL A 81 21.18 -0.44 0.44
N SER A 82 21.99 -0.04 1.43
CA SER A 82 22.96 1.04 1.27
C SER A 82 24.07 0.64 0.27
N LEU A 83 24.78 1.62 -0.31
CA LEU A 83 25.71 1.35 -1.42
C LEU A 83 26.89 0.46 -1.00
N ASP A 84 27.33 0.55 0.25
CA ASP A 84 28.37 -0.33 0.85
C ASP A 84 27.95 -1.80 0.96
N LYS A 85 26.65 -2.10 0.86
CA LYS A 85 26.09 -3.46 0.83
C LYS A 85 25.89 -4.00 -0.59
N VAL A 86 26.43 -3.31 -1.61
CA VAL A 86 26.47 -3.78 -3.00
C VAL A 86 27.94 -3.95 -3.39
N SER A 87 28.32 -5.11 -3.92
CA SER A 87 29.71 -5.39 -4.30
C SER A 87 30.25 -4.35 -5.29
N ALA A 88 31.54 -4.02 -5.17
CA ALA A 88 32.17 -3.03 -6.06
C ALA A 88 32.07 -3.49 -7.52
N GLU A 89 32.13 -4.80 -7.75
CA GLU A 89 31.98 -5.47 -9.03
C GLU A 89 30.59 -5.24 -9.63
N ALA A 90 29.52 -5.35 -8.84
CA ALA A 90 28.15 -5.08 -9.28
C ALA A 90 27.89 -3.59 -9.52
N GLN A 91 28.48 -2.70 -8.69
CA GLN A 91 28.45 -1.26 -8.92
C GLN A 91 29.15 -0.89 -10.24
N HIS A 92 30.41 -1.34 -10.42
CA HIS A 92 31.19 -1.14 -11.64
C HIS A 92 30.51 -1.74 -12.89
N ALA A 93 29.84 -2.88 -12.76
CA ALA A 93 29.05 -3.47 -13.85
C ALA A 93 27.87 -2.59 -14.27
N ALA A 94 27.09 -2.05 -13.32
CA ALA A 94 25.98 -1.14 -13.63
C ALA A 94 26.48 0.16 -14.30
N LEU A 95 27.58 0.72 -13.81
CA LEU A 95 28.27 1.86 -14.42
C LEU A 95 28.79 1.52 -15.84
N ALA A 96 29.38 0.34 -16.02
CA ALA A 96 29.91 -0.11 -17.32
C ALA A 96 28.81 -0.37 -18.37
N ALA A 97 27.62 -0.75 -17.92
CA ALA A 97 26.45 -1.00 -18.76
C ALA A 97 25.73 0.30 -19.19
N GLU A 98 25.45 1.19 -18.24
CA GLU A 98 24.50 2.30 -18.42
C GLU A 98 25.16 3.70 -18.42
N ASP A 99 26.14 3.96 -17.54
CA ASP A 99 26.76 5.30 -17.41
C ASP A 99 28.23 5.22 -16.95
N ARG A 100 29.12 5.05 -17.93
CA ARG A 100 30.58 4.84 -17.72
C ARG A 100 31.30 6.04 -17.09
N ASN A 101 30.68 7.21 -17.04
CA ASN A 101 31.30 8.45 -16.56
C ASN A 101 30.55 9.09 -15.39
N PHE A 102 29.49 8.47 -14.88
CA PHE A 102 28.54 8.99 -13.89
C PHE A 102 29.10 9.93 -12.80
N TYR A 103 30.26 9.60 -12.20
CA TYR A 103 30.92 10.41 -11.17
C TYR A 103 31.60 11.69 -11.68
N SER A 104 31.93 11.77 -12.97
CA SER A 104 32.60 12.91 -13.62
C SER A 104 31.74 13.65 -14.66
N GLU A 105 30.51 13.19 -14.92
CA GLU A 105 29.50 13.96 -15.67
C GLU A 105 28.31 14.38 -14.80
N GLY A 106 27.82 15.60 -15.01
CA GLY A 106 26.63 16.11 -14.32
C GLY A 106 25.35 15.41 -14.82
N ALA A 107 24.25 15.64 -14.10
CA ALA A 107 22.91 15.09 -14.26
C ALA A 107 22.44 14.70 -15.68
N VAL A 108 22.88 15.40 -16.72
CA VAL A 108 22.44 15.24 -18.10
C VAL A 108 23.63 15.30 -19.06
N ASN A 109 23.90 14.20 -19.77
CA ASN A 109 24.96 14.12 -20.76
C ASN A 109 24.60 14.82 -22.07
N LEU A 110 24.75 16.14 -22.12
CA LEU A 110 24.44 16.95 -23.31
C LEU A 110 25.21 16.47 -24.56
N LYS A 111 26.47 16.02 -24.41
CA LYS A 111 27.29 15.47 -25.51
C LYS A 111 26.76 14.10 -25.97
N GLY A 112 26.33 13.26 -25.04
CA GLY A 112 25.69 11.97 -25.31
C GLY A 112 24.35 12.12 -26.01
N MET A 113 23.49 13.02 -25.52
CA MET A 113 22.19 13.34 -26.14
C MET A 113 22.34 13.89 -27.56
N ALA A 114 23.25 14.84 -27.79
CA ALA A 114 23.50 15.37 -29.14
C ALA A 114 24.02 14.30 -30.10
N ARG A 115 24.94 13.43 -29.65
CA ARG A 115 25.47 12.29 -30.43
C ARG A 115 24.39 11.25 -30.74
N ALA A 116 23.56 10.89 -29.76
CA ALA A 116 22.47 9.93 -29.94
C ALA A 116 21.39 10.47 -30.90
N ALA A 117 21.05 11.75 -30.80
CA ALA A 117 20.15 12.42 -31.74
C ALA A 117 20.72 12.43 -33.16
N PHE A 118 22.01 12.77 -33.32
CA PHE A 118 22.68 12.74 -34.63
C PHE A 118 22.73 11.34 -35.24
N ASN A 119 23.18 10.32 -34.48
CA ASN A 119 23.23 8.93 -34.94
C ASN A 119 21.85 8.38 -35.31
N THR A 120 20.80 8.75 -34.57
CA THR A 120 19.42 8.34 -34.88
C THR A 120 18.91 9.04 -36.15
N ALA A 121 19.23 10.33 -36.33
CA ALA A 121 18.89 11.09 -37.54
C ALA A 121 19.66 10.62 -38.79
N SER A 122 20.87 10.06 -38.62
CA SER A 122 21.68 9.48 -39.69
C SER A 122 21.38 8.00 -39.96
N GLY A 123 20.28 7.45 -39.42
CA GLY A 123 19.88 6.05 -39.65
C GLY A 123 20.73 4.99 -38.96
N GLY A 124 21.59 5.38 -38.01
CA GLY A 124 22.38 4.47 -37.18
C GLY A 124 21.56 3.83 -36.05
N SER A 125 22.17 2.88 -35.35
CA SER A 125 21.55 2.24 -34.18
C SER A 125 21.37 3.24 -33.02
N THR A 126 20.25 3.12 -32.31
CA THR A 126 19.89 3.98 -31.17
C THR A 126 20.82 3.75 -29.98
N GLN A 127 21.85 4.58 -29.85
CA GLN A 127 22.68 4.61 -28.65
C GLN A 127 21.91 5.18 -27.46
N GLY A 128 22.00 4.51 -26.31
CA GLY A 128 21.56 5.05 -25.03
C GLY A 128 22.35 6.31 -24.68
N GLY A 129 21.65 7.43 -24.52
CA GLY A 129 22.23 8.75 -24.21
C GLY A 129 21.57 9.39 -22.99
N SER A 130 21.27 8.60 -21.95
CA SER A 130 20.66 9.08 -20.71
C SER A 130 21.43 8.57 -19.50
N THR A 131 21.72 9.47 -18.57
CA THR A 131 22.54 9.22 -17.36
C THR A 131 21.81 8.34 -16.35
N ILE A 132 22.54 7.76 -15.39
CA ILE A 132 21.93 7.07 -14.24
C ILE A 132 20.98 8.00 -13.47
N THR A 133 21.35 9.28 -13.27
CA THR A 133 20.46 10.28 -12.63
C THR A 133 19.12 10.44 -13.37
N GLN A 134 19.14 10.52 -14.70
CA GLN A 134 17.91 10.55 -15.51
C GLN A 134 17.11 9.26 -15.42
N GLN A 135 17.77 8.10 -15.38
CA GLN A 135 17.09 6.80 -15.29
C GLN A 135 16.44 6.57 -13.92
N TYR A 136 17.09 6.98 -12.82
CA TYR A 136 16.47 7.04 -11.50
C TYR A 136 15.25 7.94 -11.51
N VAL A 137 15.35 9.17 -12.03
CA VAL A 137 14.24 10.13 -12.07
C VAL A 137 13.05 9.64 -12.91
N LYS A 138 13.34 8.99 -14.04
CA LYS A 138 12.37 8.29 -14.90
C LYS A 138 11.62 7.18 -14.14
N ASN A 139 12.28 6.47 -13.22
CA ASN A 139 11.68 5.38 -12.46
C ASN A 139 10.92 5.86 -11.21
N ALA A 140 11.46 6.86 -10.49
CA ALA A 140 10.98 7.27 -9.17
C ALA A 140 9.87 8.34 -9.19
N TYR A 141 9.92 9.28 -10.14
CA TYR A 141 9.07 10.49 -10.10
C TYR A 141 8.15 10.67 -11.32
N LEU A 142 8.30 9.87 -12.39
CA LEU A 142 7.65 10.15 -13.68
C LEU A 142 6.89 8.95 -14.25
N ASN A 143 5.62 9.16 -14.62
CA ASN A 143 4.76 8.13 -15.19
C ASN A 143 5.31 7.61 -16.53
N GLN A 144 5.19 6.30 -16.79
CA GLN A 144 5.83 5.60 -17.93
C GLN A 144 5.45 6.10 -19.35
N LYS A 145 4.42 6.95 -19.51
CA LYS A 145 4.02 7.49 -20.83
C LYS A 145 5.20 8.21 -21.50
N GLN A 146 5.57 7.78 -22.72
CA GLN A 146 6.65 8.38 -23.49
C GLN A 146 6.16 9.67 -24.17
N THR A 147 6.46 10.83 -23.57
CA THR A 147 6.21 12.15 -24.19
C THR A 147 7.45 13.04 -24.10
N VAL A 148 7.61 13.95 -25.07
CA VAL A 148 8.68 14.95 -25.06
C VAL A 148 8.59 15.82 -23.80
N SER A 149 7.38 16.18 -23.38
CA SER A 149 7.12 16.91 -22.13
C SER A 149 7.56 16.15 -20.88
N ARG A 150 7.47 14.81 -20.84
CA ARG A 150 8.06 14.00 -19.77
C ARG A 150 9.58 14.08 -19.81
N LYS A 151 10.22 13.92 -20.98
CA LYS A 151 11.69 13.96 -21.10
C LYS A 151 12.30 15.33 -20.74
N VAL A 152 11.56 16.43 -20.96
CA VAL A 152 11.95 17.76 -20.48
C VAL A 152 11.84 17.85 -18.95
N LYS A 153 10.76 17.34 -18.33
CA LYS A 153 10.67 17.25 -16.85
C LYS A 153 11.76 16.36 -16.26
N GLU A 154 12.08 15.25 -16.92
CA GLU A 154 13.15 14.31 -16.57
C GLU A 154 14.52 15.01 -16.51
N VAL A 155 14.81 15.93 -17.45
CA VAL A 155 16.02 16.77 -17.44
C VAL A 155 16.06 17.73 -16.25
N PHE A 156 14.98 18.51 -16.00
CA PHE A 156 14.99 19.48 -14.89
C PHE A 156 15.00 18.80 -13.51
N ILE A 157 14.25 17.72 -13.33
CA ILE A 157 14.24 16.96 -12.07
C ILE A 157 15.58 16.25 -11.87
N ALA A 158 16.22 15.70 -12.91
CA ALA A 158 17.57 15.14 -12.80
C ALA A 158 18.59 16.19 -12.35
N ILE A 159 18.59 17.40 -12.97
CA ILE A 159 19.46 18.51 -12.55
C ILE A 159 19.20 18.92 -11.09
N LYS A 160 17.93 18.88 -10.64
CA LYS A 160 17.58 19.20 -9.26
C LYS A 160 18.07 18.13 -8.27
N VAL A 161 17.92 16.85 -8.62
CA VAL A 161 18.35 15.69 -7.82
C VAL A 161 19.88 15.61 -7.70
N ASP A 162 20.62 15.80 -8.79
CA ASP A 162 22.10 15.86 -8.84
C ASP A 162 22.68 17.06 -8.06
N ALA A 163 21.82 18.00 -7.65
CA ALA A 163 22.16 19.16 -6.83
C ALA A 163 21.61 19.09 -5.39
N THR A 164 20.94 17.98 -5.01
CA THR A 164 20.40 17.75 -3.65
C THR A 164 20.88 16.45 -3.02
N LEU A 165 21.26 15.45 -3.83
CA LEU A 165 21.79 14.16 -3.40
C LEU A 165 23.21 13.99 -3.94
N SER A 166 24.04 13.24 -3.22
CA SER A 166 25.35 12.78 -3.71
C SER A 166 25.21 11.77 -4.86
N LYS A 167 26.30 11.58 -5.61
CA LYS A 167 26.36 10.54 -6.65
C LYS A 167 26.11 9.13 -6.08
N ASP A 168 26.57 8.85 -4.87
CA ASP A 168 26.43 7.56 -4.21
C ASP A 168 24.98 7.29 -3.77
N GLU A 169 24.28 8.29 -3.22
CA GLU A 169 22.84 8.22 -2.94
C GLU A 169 22.02 8.01 -4.23
N ILE A 170 22.39 8.67 -5.33
CA ILE A 170 21.73 8.52 -6.63
C ILE A 170 21.99 7.12 -7.21
N LEU A 171 23.21 6.58 -7.10
CA LEU A 171 23.54 5.23 -7.56
C LEU A 171 22.83 4.16 -6.71
N SER A 172 22.85 4.28 -5.38
CA SER A 172 22.08 3.43 -4.48
C SER A 172 20.58 3.48 -4.83
N SER A 173 20.01 4.68 -4.97
CA SER A 173 18.60 4.85 -5.31
C SER A 173 18.25 4.29 -6.69
N TYR A 174 19.15 4.38 -7.66
CA TYR A 174 18.97 3.74 -8.98
C TYR A 174 19.00 2.22 -8.89
N LEU A 175 20.01 1.64 -8.23
CA LEU A 175 20.16 0.20 -8.03
C LEU A 175 19.01 -0.39 -7.22
N ASN A 176 18.45 0.35 -6.26
CA ASN A 176 17.34 -0.08 -5.43
C ASN A 176 15.95 0.12 -6.08
N THR A 177 15.77 1.07 -7.01
CA THR A 177 14.48 1.30 -7.71
C THR A 177 14.35 0.54 -9.03
N SER A 178 15.45 0.07 -9.62
CA SER A 178 15.42 -0.55 -10.95
C SER A 178 14.79 -1.94 -10.96
N TYR A 179 14.07 -2.26 -12.03
CA TYR A 179 13.44 -3.55 -12.24
C TYR A 179 14.40 -4.52 -12.95
N TYR A 180 14.69 -5.66 -12.32
CA TYR A 180 15.65 -6.65 -12.83
C TYR A 180 14.98 -7.90 -13.45
N GLY A 181 13.66 -8.02 -13.40
CA GLY A 181 12.93 -9.21 -13.86
C GLY A 181 12.38 -10.03 -12.68
N ARG A 182 11.65 -11.11 -12.96
CA ARG A 182 11.06 -12.03 -11.95
C ARG A 182 10.24 -11.34 -10.83
N GLY A 183 9.72 -10.14 -11.08
CA GLY A 183 9.06 -9.32 -10.04
C GLY A 183 10.03 -8.63 -9.06
N ALA A 184 11.34 -8.83 -9.16
CA ALA A 184 12.36 -8.20 -8.33
C ALA A 184 12.63 -6.75 -8.78
N TYR A 185 12.41 -5.82 -7.86
CA TYR A 185 12.86 -4.43 -7.95
C TYR A 185 13.95 -4.23 -6.91
N GLY A 186 15.08 -3.64 -7.30
CA GLY A 186 16.24 -3.48 -6.45
C GLY A 186 17.29 -4.60 -6.58
N VAL A 187 18.57 -4.23 -6.55
CA VAL A 187 19.71 -5.13 -6.74
C VAL A 187 19.74 -6.28 -5.74
N GLN A 188 19.37 -6.05 -4.47
CA GLN A 188 19.29 -7.09 -3.43
C GLN A 188 18.22 -8.14 -3.73
N ALA A 189 17.03 -7.70 -4.16
CA ALA A 189 15.98 -8.63 -4.60
C ALA A 189 16.38 -9.40 -5.86
N ALA A 190 17.20 -8.80 -6.73
CA ALA A 190 17.71 -9.42 -7.95
C ALA A 190 18.81 -10.47 -7.68
N ALA A 191 19.80 -10.16 -6.84
CA ALA A 191 20.86 -11.10 -6.44
C ALA A 191 20.25 -12.40 -5.89
N GLN A 192 19.33 -12.26 -4.95
CA GLN A 192 18.57 -13.37 -4.36
C GLN A 192 17.66 -14.09 -5.39
N ALA A 193 17.04 -13.38 -6.34
CA ALA A 193 16.15 -13.99 -7.34
C ALA A 193 16.85 -14.69 -8.52
N TYR A 194 18.11 -14.35 -8.81
CA TYR A 194 18.89 -14.90 -9.92
C TYR A 194 20.00 -15.87 -9.49
N PHE A 195 20.58 -15.66 -8.31
CA PHE A 195 21.76 -16.40 -7.83
C PHE A 195 21.62 -16.95 -6.40
N GLY A 196 20.69 -16.43 -5.59
CA GLY A 196 20.50 -16.87 -4.19
C GLY A 196 21.57 -16.37 -3.21
N VAL A 197 22.29 -15.31 -3.59
CA VAL A 197 23.31 -14.63 -2.77
C VAL A 197 22.89 -13.19 -2.51
N ASP A 198 23.55 -12.51 -1.55
CA ASP A 198 23.30 -11.10 -1.27
C ASP A 198 24.05 -10.16 -2.24
N ALA A 199 23.59 -8.91 -2.34
CA ALA A 199 24.17 -7.91 -3.25
C ALA A 199 25.65 -7.60 -2.96
N SER A 200 26.11 -7.82 -1.73
CA SER A 200 27.51 -7.71 -1.31
C SER A 200 28.41 -8.85 -1.80
N GLU A 201 27.83 -9.99 -2.19
CA GLU A 201 28.54 -11.21 -2.61
C GLU A 201 28.59 -11.39 -4.14
N LEU A 202 27.99 -10.46 -4.90
CA LEU A 202 27.92 -10.52 -6.36
C LEU A 202 29.31 -10.41 -7.01
N THR A 203 29.77 -11.50 -7.62
CA THR A 203 30.97 -11.50 -8.48
C THR A 203 30.81 -10.62 -9.73
N ALA A 204 31.90 -10.25 -10.39
CA ALA A 204 31.87 -9.50 -11.65
C ALA A 204 31.02 -10.18 -12.75
N ALA A 205 31.04 -11.51 -12.84
CA ALA A 205 30.21 -12.29 -13.76
C ALA A 205 28.71 -12.09 -13.49
N GLN A 206 28.31 -12.20 -12.21
CA GLN A 206 26.92 -12.04 -11.74
C GLN A 206 26.46 -10.57 -11.85
N GLY A 207 27.28 -9.62 -11.41
CA GLY A 207 27.04 -8.19 -11.52
C GLY A 207 26.84 -7.73 -12.97
N ALA A 208 27.70 -8.18 -13.89
CA ALA A 208 27.55 -7.91 -15.33
C ALA A 208 26.26 -8.51 -15.92
N TYR A 209 25.73 -9.59 -15.35
CA TYR A 209 24.46 -10.16 -15.77
C TYR A 209 23.27 -9.39 -15.21
N LEU A 210 23.27 -8.98 -13.93
CA LEU A 210 22.23 -8.09 -13.40
C LEU A 210 22.22 -6.73 -14.12
N ALA A 211 23.39 -6.17 -14.43
CA ALA A 211 23.53 -4.96 -15.23
C ALA A 211 23.08 -5.14 -16.69
N THR A 212 23.14 -6.36 -17.23
CA THR A 212 22.56 -6.71 -18.53
C THR A 212 21.03 -6.70 -18.48
N LEU A 213 20.43 -7.28 -17.43
CA LEU A 213 18.97 -7.37 -17.28
C LEU A 213 18.30 -5.99 -17.28
N LEU A 214 18.90 -4.97 -16.65
CA LEU A 214 18.40 -3.59 -16.58
C LEU A 214 17.86 -3.03 -17.91
N ASN A 215 18.45 -3.43 -19.04
CA ASN A 215 18.09 -2.94 -20.35
C ASN A 215 16.79 -3.54 -20.91
N ALA A 216 16.54 -4.83 -20.66
CA ALA A 216 15.35 -5.54 -21.16
C ALA A 216 15.06 -6.81 -20.31
N PRO A 217 14.59 -6.69 -19.05
CA PRO A 217 14.65 -7.77 -18.07
C PRO A 217 14.05 -9.11 -18.53
N SER A 218 12.77 -9.11 -18.92
CA SER A 218 12.06 -10.33 -19.35
C SER A 218 12.55 -10.90 -20.69
N ALA A 219 13.37 -10.16 -21.46
CA ALA A 219 13.90 -10.60 -22.75
C ALA A 219 15.35 -11.12 -22.66
N PHE A 220 16.07 -10.75 -21.60
CA PHE A 220 17.45 -11.17 -21.35
C PHE A 220 17.59 -12.18 -20.19
N ASP A 221 16.52 -12.50 -19.47
CA ASP A 221 16.47 -13.63 -18.52
C ASP A 221 16.69 -14.96 -19.26
N VAL A 222 17.92 -15.47 -19.27
CA VAL A 222 18.32 -16.64 -20.07
C VAL A 222 17.58 -17.94 -19.75
N SER A 223 16.92 -18.00 -18.58
CA SER A 223 16.09 -19.15 -18.17
C SER A 223 14.72 -19.19 -18.85
N SER A 224 14.22 -18.04 -19.34
CA SER A 224 12.91 -17.89 -19.97
C SER A 224 12.95 -17.24 -21.36
N ALA A 225 14.09 -16.69 -21.76
CA ALA A 225 14.27 -16.06 -23.06
C ALA A 225 14.33 -17.09 -24.21
N SER A 226 13.85 -16.67 -25.38
CA SER A 226 14.10 -17.40 -26.63
C SER A 226 15.59 -17.40 -26.98
N GLU A 227 16.03 -18.28 -27.87
CA GLU A 227 17.46 -18.43 -28.19
C GLU A 227 18.10 -17.13 -28.71
N ALA A 228 17.37 -16.37 -29.53
CA ALA A 228 17.77 -15.03 -29.98
C ALA A 228 17.78 -13.98 -28.85
N GLY A 229 17.05 -14.20 -27.76
CA GLY A 229 17.13 -13.42 -26.52
C GLY A 229 18.37 -13.77 -25.70
N LYS A 230 18.67 -15.07 -25.53
CA LYS A 230 19.90 -15.54 -24.86
C LYS A 230 21.17 -15.04 -25.55
N GLN A 231 21.23 -15.12 -26.89
CA GLN A 231 22.36 -14.59 -27.66
C GLN A 231 22.55 -13.07 -27.45
N LYS A 232 21.46 -12.29 -27.36
CA LYS A 232 21.52 -10.86 -27.07
C LYS A 232 21.94 -10.56 -25.63
N ALA A 233 21.46 -11.35 -24.67
CA ALA A 233 21.89 -11.28 -23.27
C ALA A 233 23.39 -11.56 -23.14
N MET A 234 23.89 -12.64 -23.77
CA MET A 234 25.31 -12.99 -23.82
C MET A 234 26.15 -11.87 -24.47
N ALA A 235 25.70 -11.30 -25.59
CA ALA A 235 26.40 -10.19 -26.24
C ALA A 235 26.43 -8.91 -25.37
N ARG A 236 25.32 -8.59 -24.69
CA ARG A 236 25.25 -7.45 -23.75
C ARG A 236 26.12 -7.69 -22.51
N TRP A 237 26.15 -8.91 -21.97
CA TRP A 237 26.98 -9.31 -20.84
C TRP A 237 28.48 -9.12 -21.13
N ASN A 238 28.93 -9.60 -22.30
CA ASN A 238 30.30 -9.35 -22.77
C ASN A 238 30.59 -7.84 -22.89
N TYR A 239 29.69 -7.05 -23.50
CA TYR A 239 29.83 -5.58 -23.59
C TYR A 239 29.97 -4.88 -22.23
N VAL A 240 29.33 -5.39 -21.16
CA VAL A 240 29.47 -4.85 -19.80
C VAL A 240 30.87 -5.14 -19.26
N LEU A 241 31.32 -6.39 -19.31
CA LEU A 241 32.66 -6.79 -18.85
C LEU A 241 33.78 -6.09 -19.63
N ASP A 242 33.65 -5.98 -20.96
CA ASP A 242 34.57 -5.22 -21.81
C ASP A 242 34.59 -3.73 -21.43
N GLY A 243 33.47 -3.21 -20.94
CA GLY A 243 33.34 -1.87 -20.37
C GLY A 243 34.08 -1.69 -19.05
N MET A 244 34.06 -2.71 -18.18
CA MET A 244 34.81 -2.72 -16.92
C MET A 244 36.32 -2.74 -17.20
N VAL A 245 36.79 -3.60 -18.13
CA VAL A 245 38.20 -3.62 -18.56
C VAL A 245 38.62 -2.28 -19.18
N ALA A 246 37.80 -1.69 -20.04
CA ALA A 246 38.07 -0.36 -20.63
C ALA A 246 38.14 0.78 -19.59
N LYS A 247 37.63 0.56 -18.37
CA LYS A 247 37.73 1.47 -17.22
C LYS A 247 38.76 1.04 -16.17
N LYS A 248 39.44 -0.09 -16.36
CA LYS A 248 40.33 -0.76 -15.39
C LYS A 248 39.63 -1.19 -14.08
N TRP A 249 38.33 -1.49 -14.16
CA TRP A 249 37.51 -2.07 -13.08
C TRP A 249 37.48 -3.62 -13.12
N LEU A 250 38.16 -4.23 -14.09
CA LEU A 250 38.33 -5.68 -14.25
C LEU A 250 39.67 -5.94 -14.94
N GLY A 251 40.39 -6.99 -14.56
CA GLY A 251 41.64 -7.39 -15.22
C GLY A 251 41.40 -7.89 -16.64
N ALA A 252 42.33 -7.63 -17.57
CA ALA A 252 42.22 -8.12 -18.95
C ALA A 252 42.43 -9.65 -19.08
N GLU A 253 43.12 -10.25 -18.10
CA GLU A 253 43.33 -11.70 -17.97
C GLU A 253 42.13 -12.36 -17.26
N GLU A 254 41.74 -11.82 -16.10
CA GLU A 254 40.51 -12.14 -15.38
C GLU A 254 39.27 -12.14 -16.30
N ARG A 255 39.15 -11.13 -17.17
CA ARG A 255 38.12 -11.02 -18.21
C ARG A 255 38.05 -12.23 -19.16
N GLN A 256 39.18 -12.85 -19.48
CA GLN A 256 39.25 -14.03 -20.36
C GLN A 256 38.88 -15.30 -19.59
N GLN A 257 39.16 -15.34 -18.29
CA GLN A 257 38.80 -16.45 -17.39
C GLN A 257 37.33 -16.36 -16.91
N THR A 258 36.70 -15.17 -17.03
CA THR A 258 35.32 -14.92 -16.62
C THR A 258 34.33 -15.71 -17.49
N ALA A 259 33.79 -16.81 -16.95
CA ALA A 259 32.69 -17.57 -17.54
C ALA A 259 31.32 -16.91 -17.28
N PHE A 260 30.32 -17.26 -18.10
CA PHE A 260 28.94 -16.83 -17.87
C PHE A 260 28.38 -17.51 -16.61
N PRO A 261 27.74 -16.78 -15.67
CA PRO A 261 27.34 -17.34 -14.38
C PRO A 261 26.18 -18.33 -14.51
N GLU A 262 26.12 -19.33 -13.63
CA GLU A 262 24.92 -20.15 -13.49
C GLU A 262 23.75 -19.28 -12.99
N VAL A 263 22.59 -19.39 -13.65
CA VAL A 263 21.39 -18.61 -13.34
C VAL A 263 20.29 -19.56 -12.85
N LEU A 264 19.82 -19.35 -11.63
CA LEU A 264 18.74 -20.14 -11.04
C LEU A 264 17.48 -20.08 -11.92
N ALA A 265 16.70 -21.16 -11.97
CA ALA A 265 15.38 -21.16 -12.61
C ALA A 265 14.39 -20.22 -11.88
N PRO A 266 13.42 -19.58 -12.58
CA PRO A 266 12.46 -18.69 -11.94
C PRO A 266 11.56 -19.46 -10.96
N LYS A 267 11.53 -19.00 -9.71
CA LYS A 267 10.61 -19.48 -8.67
C LYS A 267 9.65 -18.35 -8.30
N SER A 268 8.42 -18.68 -7.91
CA SER A 268 7.54 -17.71 -7.24
C SER A 268 8.20 -17.22 -5.95
N ALA A 269 8.02 -15.93 -5.62
CA ALA A 269 8.50 -15.41 -4.34
C ALA A 269 7.84 -16.18 -3.18
N PRO A 270 8.58 -16.60 -2.14
CA PRO A 270 8.01 -17.27 -0.97
C PRO A 270 6.91 -16.42 -0.32
N GLY A 271 5.69 -16.96 -0.29
CA GLY A 271 4.50 -16.29 0.25
C GLY A 271 4.03 -16.93 1.55
N LEU A 272 2.86 -16.50 2.05
CA LEU A 272 2.30 -16.91 3.34
C LEU A 272 1.62 -18.31 3.33
N SER A 273 1.86 -19.14 2.31
CA SER A 273 1.31 -20.50 2.19
C SER A 273 2.03 -21.50 3.10
N GLY A 274 1.32 -22.55 3.53
CA GLY A 274 1.90 -23.59 4.39
C GLY A 274 2.18 -23.04 5.79
N GLN A 275 3.37 -23.33 6.34
CA GLN A 275 3.78 -22.81 7.65
C GLN A 275 4.19 -21.33 7.64
N ALA A 276 4.56 -20.79 6.48
CA ALA A 276 5.14 -19.45 6.39
C ALA A 276 4.17 -18.35 6.89
N GLY A 277 2.86 -18.51 6.65
CA GLY A 277 1.87 -17.59 7.20
C GLY A 277 1.78 -17.60 8.73
N TYR A 278 1.83 -18.77 9.37
CA TYR A 278 1.82 -18.87 10.84
C TYR A 278 3.11 -18.32 11.45
N LEU A 279 4.27 -18.65 10.87
CA LEU A 279 5.57 -18.15 11.34
C LEU A 279 5.67 -16.62 11.23
N VAL A 280 5.21 -16.04 10.13
CA VAL A 280 5.13 -14.59 9.95
C VAL A 280 4.11 -13.97 10.91
N ALA A 281 2.96 -14.59 11.15
CA ALA A 281 1.96 -14.09 12.09
C ALA A 281 2.50 -14.09 13.54
N ALA A 282 3.04 -15.21 14.02
CA ALA A 282 3.61 -15.32 15.37
C ALA A 282 4.81 -14.37 15.57
N ALA A 283 5.66 -14.19 14.56
CA ALA A 283 6.75 -13.21 14.60
C ALA A 283 6.23 -11.76 14.54
N THR A 284 5.12 -11.50 13.84
CA THR A 284 4.46 -10.18 13.85
C THR A 284 3.91 -9.85 15.24
N SER A 285 3.14 -10.76 15.86
CA SER A 285 2.67 -10.60 17.24
C SER A 285 3.82 -10.39 18.22
N TYR A 286 4.90 -11.17 18.09
CA TYR A 286 6.10 -10.95 18.91
C TYR A 286 6.66 -9.52 18.78
N LEU A 287 6.69 -8.94 17.58
CA LEU A 287 7.17 -7.56 17.35
C LEU A 287 6.18 -6.49 17.84
N THR A 288 4.87 -6.70 17.68
CA THR A 288 3.83 -5.74 18.10
C THR A 288 3.65 -5.71 19.61
N ASP A 289 3.62 -6.89 20.24
CA ASP A 289 3.23 -7.04 21.64
C ASP A 289 4.35 -6.57 22.59
N HIS A 290 5.60 -6.63 22.13
CA HIS A 290 6.77 -6.01 22.78
C HIS A 290 6.98 -4.53 22.37
N GLY A 291 6.13 -3.96 21.50
CA GLY A 291 6.21 -2.57 21.06
C GLY A 291 7.42 -2.22 20.19
N ILE A 292 8.05 -3.21 19.57
CA ILE A 292 9.28 -3.07 18.77
C ILE A 292 8.97 -2.45 17.41
N VAL A 293 7.91 -2.93 16.75
CA VAL A 293 7.42 -2.41 15.46
C VAL A 293 5.89 -2.46 15.44
N SER A 294 5.24 -1.38 15.01
CA SER A 294 3.77 -1.37 14.82
C SER A 294 3.35 -1.99 13.49
N ASP A 295 2.11 -2.48 13.41
CA ASP A 295 1.49 -2.94 12.16
C ASP A 295 1.62 -1.92 11.02
N ALA A 296 1.47 -0.63 11.34
CA ALA A 296 1.56 0.46 10.37
C ALA A 296 2.98 0.64 9.81
N GLN A 297 4.03 0.28 10.56
CA GLN A 297 5.41 0.26 10.08
C GLN A 297 5.69 -1.03 9.29
N LEU A 298 5.27 -2.19 9.78
CA LEU A 298 5.41 -3.46 9.03
C LEU A 298 4.67 -3.41 7.68
N ALA A 299 3.53 -2.73 7.61
CA ALA A 299 2.77 -2.53 6.37
C ALA A 299 3.42 -1.57 5.35
N GLN A 300 4.38 -0.72 5.77
CA GLN A 300 5.16 0.13 4.84
C GLN A 300 6.24 -0.69 4.10
N GLY A 301 6.69 -1.79 4.69
CA GLY A 301 7.72 -2.66 4.15
C GLY A 301 9.15 -2.22 4.51
N GLY A 302 10.14 -2.97 4.02
CA GLY A 302 11.55 -2.60 4.09
C GLY A 302 12.34 -3.20 5.26
N TYR A 303 11.69 -3.96 6.14
CA TYR A 303 12.36 -4.71 7.20
C TYR A 303 12.95 -6.04 6.70
N THR A 304 14.10 -6.42 7.25
CA THR A 304 14.57 -7.82 7.24
C THR A 304 14.35 -8.39 8.63
N ILE A 305 13.56 -9.46 8.76
CA ILE A 305 13.25 -10.11 10.05
C ILE A 305 13.82 -11.52 10.04
N THR A 306 14.87 -11.74 10.83
CA THR A 306 15.52 -13.05 10.97
C THR A 306 14.94 -13.76 12.19
N LEU A 307 14.39 -14.96 11.99
CA LEU A 307 13.78 -15.74 13.07
C LEU A 307 14.79 -16.65 13.79
N THR A 308 14.38 -17.20 14.93
CA THR A 308 15.06 -18.29 15.65
C THR A 308 14.83 -19.67 15.04
N VAL A 309 13.88 -19.77 14.10
CA VAL A 309 13.41 -21.04 13.53
C VAL A 309 14.49 -21.65 12.64
N ASP A 310 14.89 -22.88 12.97
CA ASP A 310 15.79 -23.72 12.18
C ASP A 310 14.95 -24.37 11.05
N PRO A 311 15.28 -24.16 9.76
CA PRO A 311 14.43 -24.62 8.65
C PRO A 311 14.43 -26.15 8.52
N LYS A 312 15.49 -26.83 8.96
CA LYS A 312 15.58 -28.30 8.96
C LYS A 312 14.69 -28.87 10.08
N LYS A 313 14.75 -28.32 11.29
CA LYS A 313 13.83 -28.68 12.39
C LYS A 313 12.39 -28.34 12.04
N GLN A 314 12.15 -27.19 11.39
CA GLN A 314 10.82 -26.80 10.91
C GLN A 314 10.27 -27.78 9.87
N GLN A 315 11.10 -28.29 8.95
CA GLN A 315 10.67 -29.33 8.01
C GLN A 315 10.42 -30.67 8.72
N GLN A 316 11.32 -31.09 9.61
CA GLN A 316 11.18 -32.33 10.40
C GLN A 316 9.91 -32.35 11.25
N LEU A 317 9.47 -31.20 11.78
CA LEU A 317 8.21 -31.08 12.52
C LEU A 317 6.99 -31.26 11.60
N GLN A 318 7.02 -30.68 10.40
CA GLN A 318 5.98 -30.89 9.38
C GLN A 318 5.93 -32.35 8.93
N ASP A 319 7.08 -32.99 8.70
CA ASP A 319 7.18 -34.40 8.28
C ASP A 319 6.67 -35.35 9.38
N ALA A 320 6.90 -35.01 10.65
CA ALA A 320 6.35 -35.74 11.79
C ALA A 320 4.81 -35.64 11.85
N VAL A 321 4.24 -34.44 11.71
CA VAL A 321 2.77 -34.27 11.64
C VAL A 321 2.20 -34.98 10.41
N GLN A 322 2.84 -34.85 9.24
CA GLN A 322 2.39 -35.44 7.99
C GLN A 322 2.38 -36.98 8.04
N SER A 323 3.44 -37.59 8.56
CA SER A 323 3.58 -39.06 8.62
C SER A 323 2.76 -39.70 9.73
N GLN A 324 2.66 -39.07 10.91
CA GLN A 324 1.96 -39.65 12.05
C GLN A 324 0.46 -39.34 12.04
N LEU A 325 0.05 -38.12 11.63
CA LEU A 325 -1.35 -37.72 11.57
C LEU A 325 -1.89 -37.70 10.14
N THR A 326 -1.46 -36.73 9.32
CA THR A 326 -2.19 -36.34 8.10
C THR A 326 -2.36 -37.49 7.10
N ALA A 327 -1.33 -38.32 6.90
CA ALA A 327 -1.38 -39.48 6.00
C ALA A 327 -2.34 -40.60 6.48
N ASN A 328 -2.72 -40.60 7.75
CA ASN A 328 -3.61 -41.59 8.36
C ASN A 328 -5.08 -41.12 8.47
N LEU A 329 -5.33 -39.82 8.23
CA LEU A 329 -6.65 -39.21 8.17
C LEU A 329 -7.31 -39.47 6.81
N LYS A 330 -8.63 -39.72 6.81
CA LYS A 330 -9.45 -40.04 5.64
C LYS A 330 -10.75 -39.23 5.63
N PRO A 331 -10.68 -37.88 5.64
CA PRO A 331 -11.83 -36.99 5.91
C PRO A 331 -13.04 -37.24 5.01
N ASP A 332 -12.84 -37.58 3.74
CA ASP A 332 -13.92 -37.88 2.77
C ASP A 332 -14.76 -39.13 3.13
N SER A 333 -14.20 -40.04 3.93
CA SER A 333 -14.84 -41.30 4.34
C SER A 333 -15.12 -41.39 5.84
N ARG A 334 -14.39 -40.63 6.67
CA ARG A 334 -14.47 -40.65 8.13
C ARG A 334 -14.58 -39.21 8.66
N LYS A 335 -15.79 -38.73 8.88
CA LYS A 335 -16.09 -37.32 9.22
C LYS A 335 -15.30 -36.77 10.41
N ALA A 336 -14.99 -37.59 11.42
CA ALA A 336 -14.19 -37.18 12.57
C ALA A 336 -12.80 -36.67 12.15
N ASP A 337 -12.17 -37.28 11.16
CA ASP A 337 -10.84 -36.90 10.68
C ASP A 337 -10.80 -35.49 10.07
N ALA A 338 -11.93 -35.02 9.51
CA ALA A 338 -12.02 -33.67 8.97
C ALA A 338 -11.91 -32.58 10.06
N ALA A 339 -12.19 -32.93 11.32
CA ALA A 339 -12.11 -32.02 12.45
C ALA A 339 -10.74 -32.01 13.15
N ALA A 340 -9.82 -32.92 12.82
CA ALA A 340 -8.55 -33.07 13.53
C ALA A 340 -7.52 -32.01 13.07
N GLN A 341 -7.18 -31.05 13.94
CA GLN A 341 -6.17 -30.01 13.70
C GLN A 341 -4.99 -30.17 14.65
N ALA A 342 -3.76 -30.20 14.13
CA ALA A 342 -2.55 -30.29 14.95
C ALA A 342 -1.89 -28.92 15.14
N GLY A 343 -1.36 -28.69 16.35
CA GLY A 343 -0.44 -27.59 16.66
C GLY A 343 0.80 -28.12 17.37
N ALA A 344 1.98 -27.57 17.10
CA ALA A 344 3.20 -27.96 17.79
C ALA A 344 4.17 -26.78 17.97
N ALA A 345 4.93 -26.78 19.07
CA ALA A 345 5.98 -25.80 19.34
C ALA A 345 7.22 -26.50 19.92
N SER A 346 8.39 -26.12 19.43
CA SER A 346 9.69 -26.68 19.81
C SER A 346 10.63 -25.56 20.24
N VAL A 347 11.18 -25.67 21.46
CA VAL A 347 11.89 -24.60 22.17
C VAL A 347 13.20 -25.15 22.74
N ASP A 348 14.31 -24.43 22.55
CA ASP A 348 15.56 -24.69 23.27
C ASP A 348 15.39 -24.25 24.75
N PRO A 349 15.47 -25.18 25.73
CA PRO A 349 15.34 -24.83 27.14
C PRO A 349 16.41 -23.85 27.64
N ARG A 350 17.60 -23.84 27.02
CA ARG A 350 18.77 -23.10 27.52
C ARG A 350 18.80 -21.64 27.06
N SER A 351 18.20 -21.34 25.90
CA SER A 351 18.13 -19.97 25.35
C SER A 351 16.72 -19.39 25.23
N GLY A 352 15.66 -20.22 25.29
CA GLY A 352 14.29 -19.79 25.00
C GLY A 352 13.97 -19.63 23.50
N GLN A 353 14.90 -19.95 22.60
CA GLN A 353 14.66 -19.84 21.15
C GLN A 353 13.58 -20.82 20.67
N VAL A 354 12.60 -20.30 19.93
CA VAL A 354 11.61 -21.14 19.22
C VAL A 354 12.25 -21.70 17.95
N LEU A 355 12.65 -22.97 17.99
CA LEU A 355 13.38 -23.61 16.89
C LEU A 355 12.46 -24.19 15.80
N ALA A 356 11.21 -24.52 16.13
CA ALA A 356 10.17 -24.91 15.17
C ALA A 356 8.76 -24.64 15.73
N LEU A 357 7.81 -24.33 14.84
CA LEU A 357 6.41 -24.02 15.17
C LEU A 357 5.50 -24.54 14.04
N TYR A 358 4.46 -25.31 14.38
CA TYR A 358 3.49 -25.84 13.42
C TYR A 358 2.09 -25.34 13.76
N GLY A 359 1.52 -24.51 12.89
CA GLY A 359 0.21 -23.88 13.13
C GLY A 359 -0.99 -24.58 12.48
N GLY A 360 -0.76 -25.60 11.67
CA GLY A 360 -1.80 -26.28 10.89
C GLY A 360 -1.33 -26.58 9.46
N ALA A 361 -2.18 -27.09 8.59
CA ALA A 361 -1.74 -27.52 7.25
C ALA A 361 -1.30 -26.38 6.32
N ASP A 362 -2.08 -25.29 6.24
CA ASP A 362 -1.80 -24.15 5.35
C ASP A 362 -2.50 -22.88 5.84
N ALA A 363 -1.72 -21.87 6.25
CA ALA A 363 -2.22 -20.60 6.76
C ALA A 363 -3.11 -19.82 5.77
N THR A 364 -2.99 -20.06 4.45
CA THR A 364 -3.86 -19.45 3.44
C THR A 364 -5.25 -20.09 3.32
N LYS A 365 -5.44 -21.26 3.94
CA LYS A 365 -6.71 -22.02 3.95
C LYS A 365 -7.33 -22.11 5.35
N HIS A 366 -6.50 -22.08 6.38
CA HIS A 366 -6.87 -22.11 7.79
C HIS A 366 -6.04 -21.05 8.53
N TRP A 367 -6.60 -19.86 8.76
CA TRP A 367 -5.84 -18.73 9.31
C TRP A 367 -5.58 -18.78 10.82
N ILE A 368 -6.19 -19.73 11.55
CA ILE A 368 -5.99 -19.88 12.99
C ILE A 368 -4.71 -20.69 13.23
N ASP A 369 -3.75 -20.11 13.94
CA ASP A 369 -2.51 -20.79 14.33
C ASP A 369 -2.75 -21.72 15.53
N ASN A 370 -2.64 -23.03 15.29
CA ASN A 370 -2.80 -24.05 16.33
C ASN A 370 -1.65 -24.11 17.34
N ALA A 371 -0.51 -23.45 17.11
CA ALA A 371 0.56 -23.37 18.10
C ALA A 371 0.38 -22.20 19.09
N THR A 372 -0.27 -21.11 18.68
CA THR A 372 -0.44 -19.88 19.48
C THR A 372 -1.87 -19.64 19.99
N ARG A 373 -2.90 -20.36 19.49
CA ARG A 373 -4.28 -20.27 19.99
C ARG A 373 -4.42 -20.60 21.48
N THR A 374 -5.38 -19.95 22.15
CA THR A 374 -5.60 -20.03 23.61
C THR A 374 -7.05 -20.38 24.00
N ASP A 375 -7.76 -21.14 23.17
CA ASP A 375 -9.19 -21.50 23.35
C ASP A 375 -9.44 -22.95 23.79
N TYR A 376 -8.42 -23.80 23.84
CA TYR A 376 -8.54 -25.21 24.29
C TYR A 376 -7.86 -25.46 25.64
N PRO A 377 -8.47 -26.22 26.56
CA PRO A 377 -7.86 -26.52 27.86
C PRO A 377 -6.64 -27.44 27.73
N ALA A 378 -5.58 -27.18 28.50
CA ALA A 378 -4.34 -27.97 28.44
C ALA A 378 -4.45 -29.37 29.09
N GLY A 379 -5.53 -29.62 29.84
CA GLY A 379 -5.83 -30.92 30.44
C GLY A 379 -4.76 -31.39 31.44
N SER A 380 -4.60 -32.71 31.55
CA SER A 380 -3.64 -33.36 32.46
C SER A 380 -2.16 -32.95 32.33
N THR A 381 -1.75 -32.13 31.36
CA THR A 381 -0.40 -31.53 31.33
C THR A 381 -0.14 -30.58 32.50
N PHE A 382 -1.19 -29.97 33.06
CA PHE A 382 -1.09 -29.07 34.21
C PHE A 382 -0.68 -29.78 35.52
N LYS A 383 -0.74 -31.12 35.55
CA LYS A 383 -0.25 -31.94 36.67
C LYS A 383 1.24 -31.72 36.94
N ALA A 384 2.06 -31.52 35.90
CA ALA A 384 3.48 -31.20 36.05
C ALA A 384 3.70 -29.88 36.83
N ILE A 385 2.86 -28.87 36.59
CA ILE A 385 2.92 -27.56 37.26
C ILE A 385 2.51 -27.69 38.73
N ALA A 386 1.47 -28.48 39.03
CA ALA A 386 1.06 -28.75 40.41
C ALA A 386 2.11 -29.57 41.19
N LEU A 387 2.75 -30.55 40.54
CA LEU A 387 3.86 -31.31 41.10
C LEU A 387 5.07 -30.40 41.41
N ALA A 388 5.46 -29.55 40.46
CA ALA A 388 6.53 -28.57 40.66
C ALA A 388 6.20 -27.61 41.83
N ALA A 389 4.96 -27.12 41.92
CA ALA A 389 4.53 -26.26 43.01
C ALA A 389 4.60 -26.94 44.39
N ALA A 390 4.22 -28.22 44.47
CA ALA A 390 4.29 -29.02 45.70
C ALA A 390 5.74 -29.23 46.17
N LEU A 391 6.63 -29.60 45.24
CA LEU A 391 8.04 -29.87 45.54
C LEU A 391 8.82 -28.59 45.88
N ASP A 392 8.55 -27.49 45.18
CA ASP A 392 9.19 -26.19 45.39
C ASP A 392 8.78 -25.51 46.70
N SER A 393 7.48 -25.57 47.05
CA SER A 393 7.00 -25.08 48.35
C SER A 393 7.39 -25.97 49.54
N GLY A 394 7.86 -27.20 49.28
CA GLY A 394 8.05 -28.22 50.31
C GLY A 394 6.75 -28.60 51.00
N ALA A 395 5.65 -28.65 50.22
CA ALA A 395 4.29 -28.87 50.69
C ALA A 395 4.14 -30.16 51.52
N ARG A 396 3.06 -30.21 52.30
CA ARG A 396 2.74 -31.34 53.17
C ARG A 396 1.34 -31.85 52.93
N THR A 397 1.14 -33.15 53.11
CA THR A 397 -0.17 -33.78 53.08
C THR A 397 -1.05 -33.27 54.23
N GLN A 398 -2.36 -33.56 54.19
CA GLN A 398 -3.27 -33.33 55.32
C GLN A 398 -2.84 -34.04 56.64
N SER A 399 -1.95 -35.05 56.60
CA SER A 399 -1.37 -35.71 57.78
C SER A 399 -0.03 -35.10 58.24
N GLY A 400 0.49 -34.08 57.54
CA GLY A 400 1.73 -33.39 57.87
C GLY A 400 3.01 -34.02 57.31
N GLU A 401 2.91 -35.10 56.53
CA GLU A 401 4.02 -35.71 55.79
C GLU A 401 4.53 -34.75 54.71
N ARG A 402 5.85 -34.64 54.49
CA ARG A 402 6.39 -33.82 53.39
C ARG A 402 6.25 -34.57 52.07
N ILE A 403 5.63 -33.92 51.08
CA ILE A 403 5.31 -34.52 49.79
C ILE A 403 6.59 -34.85 49.01
N GLY A 404 6.71 -36.12 48.59
CA GLY A 404 7.73 -36.68 47.73
C GLY A 404 7.14 -37.63 46.68
N ALA A 405 8.00 -38.29 45.89
CA ALA A 405 7.56 -39.25 44.85
C ALA A 405 6.92 -40.52 45.45
N ASP A 406 7.36 -40.86 46.66
CA ASP A 406 7.00 -41.99 47.50
C ASP A 406 5.73 -41.75 48.35
N THR A 407 5.36 -40.49 48.61
CA THR A 407 4.13 -40.12 49.35
C THR A 407 2.89 -40.78 48.77
N VAL A 408 2.14 -41.47 49.64
CA VAL A 408 0.99 -42.29 49.25
C VAL A 408 -0.31 -41.48 49.28
N TYR A 409 -1.11 -41.62 48.23
CA TYR A 409 -2.43 -41.01 48.09
C TYR A 409 -3.52 -42.04 47.73
N ASP A 410 -4.74 -41.72 48.16
CA ASP A 410 -5.96 -42.46 47.83
C ASP A 410 -6.45 -42.08 46.42
N GLY A 411 -6.15 -42.94 45.45
CA GLY A 411 -6.51 -42.84 44.04
C GLY A 411 -7.90 -43.41 43.68
N THR A 412 -8.80 -43.53 44.65
CA THR A 412 -10.22 -43.88 44.41
C THR A 412 -10.88 -42.93 43.42
N ASN A 413 -11.72 -43.47 42.52
CA ASN A 413 -12.49 -42.68 41.54
C ASN A 413 -13.52 -41.79 42.24
N ARG A 414 -13.75 -40.56 41.74
CA ARG A 414 -14.75 -39.60 42.29
C ARG A 414 -14.59 -39.35 43.79
N ARG A 415 -13.38 -39.51 44.32
CA ARG A 415 -13.05 -39.23 45.73
C ARG A 415 -13.17 -37.72 46.00
N PRO A 416 -13.92 -37.28 47.03
CA PRO A 416 -13.95 -35.87 47.42
C PRO A 416 -12.58 -35.35 47.87
N VAL A 417 -12.21 -34.17 47.39
CA VAL A 417 -11.02 -33.44 47.84
C VAL A 417 -11.25 -32.95 49.28
N ARG A 418 -10.31 -33.26 50.17
CA ARG A 418 -10.35 -32.89 51.60
C ARG A 418 -9.57 -31.61 51.85
N GLY A 419 -9.96 -30.82 52.86
CA GLY A 419 -9.33 -29.54 53.20
C GLY A 419 -9.79 -28.34 52.35
N ALA A 420 -10.57 -28.56 51.28
CA ALA A 420 -11.11 -27.50 50.44
C ALA A 420 -12.17 -26.65 51.16
N LYS A 421 -12.09 -25.32 51.00
CA LYS A 421 -13.12 -24.37 51.40
C LYS A 421 -13.95 -23.98 50.16
N GLY A 422 -15.23 -24.31 50.14
CA GLY A 422 -16.14 -23.96 49.04
C GLY A 422 -16.94 -25.16 48.53
N VAL A 423 -17.19 -25.19 47.22
CA VAL A 423 -17.97 -26.25 46.56
C VAL A 423 -17.23 -27.60 46.66
N PRO A 424 -17.88 -28.68 47.13
CA PRO A 424 -17.29 -30.01 47.13
C PRO A 424 -16.87 -30.46 45.72
N TYR A 425 -15.60 -30.84 45.55
CA TYR A 425 -15.05 -31.29 44.29
C TYR A 425 -14.59 -32.74 44.38
N ALA A 426 -14.99 -33.55 43.40
CA ALA A 426 -14.83 -35.01 43.39
C ALA A 426 -14.63 -35.50 41.94
N PRO A 427 -13.46 -35.24 41.33
CA PRO A 427 -13.25 -35.49 39.91
C PRO A 427 -13.27 -36.99 39.60
N PRO A 428 -13.86 -37.41 38.46
CA PRO A 428 -13.66 -38.77 37.97
C PRO A 428 -12.22 -38.97 37.54
N ASN A 429 -11.71 -40.18 37.70
CA ASN A 429 -10.48 -40.63 37.04
C ASN A 429 -10.77 -41.03 35.59
N GLU A 430 -9.72 -41.12 34.78
CA GLU A 430 -9.79 -41.67 33.42
C GLU A 430 -10.44 -43.07 33.43
N GLY A 431 -11.38 -43.33 32.52
CA GLY A 431 -12.15 -44.58 32.48
C GLY A 431 -12.94 -44.91 33.76
N GLU A 432 -13.17 -43.94 34.65
CA GLU A 432 -13.78 -44.12 35.98
C GLU A 432 -13.02 -45.09 36.92
N HIS A 433 -11.74 -45.37 36.64
CA HIS A 433 -10.96 -46.38 37.36
C HIS A 433 -10.55 -45.94 38.79
N SER A 434 -10.61 -46.87 39.75
CA SER A 434 -10.13 -46.65 41.12
C SER A 434 -8.81 -47.37 41.35
N TYR A 435 -7.76 -46.63 41.70
CA TYR A 435 -6.40 -47.17 41.78
C TYR A 435 -5.98 -47.64 43.19
N GLY A 436 -6.81 -47.42 44.21
CA GLY A 436 -6.48 -47.75 45.60
C GLY A 436 -5.44 -46.78 46.20
N GLN A 437 -4.60 -47.26 47.11
CA GLN A 437 -3.48 -46.49 47.65
C GLN A 437 -2.28 -46.60 46.71
N ILE A 438 -1.80 -45.46 46.19
CA ILE A 438 -0.71 -45.38 45.21
C ILE A 438 0.27 -44.27 45.56
N SER A 439 1.53 -44.40 45.15
CA SER A 439 2.52 -43.33 45.33
C SER A 439 2.26 -42.15 44.38
N LEU A 440 2.80 -40.97 44.72
CA LEU A 440 2.72 -39.79 43.83
C LEU A 440 3.43 -40.04 42.49
N GLN A 441 4.45 -40.90 42.45
CA GLN A 441 5.06 -41.40 41.22
C GLN A 441 4.01 -42.10 40.34
N GLN A 442 3.40 -43.19 40.83
CA GLN A 442 2.34 -43.94 40.13
C GLN A 442 1.17 -43.03 39.72
N ALA A 443 0.75 -42.12 40.59
CA ALA A 443 -0.31 -41.15 40.30
C ALA A 443 0.08 -40.17 39.18
N THR A 444 1.36 -39.84 39.04
CA THR A 444 1.87 -39.02 37.92
C THR A 444 1.93 -39.82 36.64
N ASP A 445 2.43 -41.05 36.69
CA ASP A 445 2.64 -41.93 35.53
C ASP A 445 1.30 -42.30 34.88
N TRP A 446 0.36 -42.79 35.70
CA TRP A 446 -1.00 -43.16 35.32
C TRP A 446 -1.97 -41.97 35.26
N SER A 447 -1.51 -40.76 35.63
CA SER A 447 -2.26 -39.51 35.50
C SER A 447 -3.55 -39.44 36.33
N VAL A 448 -3.54 -39.92 37.57
CA VAL A 448 -4.76 -40.08 38.39
C VAL A 448 -5.34 -38.72 38.83
N ASN A 449 -6.61 -38.45 38.50
CA ASN A 449 -7.25 -37.15 38.71
C ASN A 449 -7.53 -36.85 40.18
N SER A 450 -8.04 -37.83 40.94
CA SER A 450 -8.40 -37.65 42.34
C SER A 450 -7.19 -37.34 43.24
N VAL A 451 -6.04 -37.99 42.98
CA VAL A 451 -4.77 -37.68 43.66
C VAL A 451 -4.32 -36.27 43.36
N PHE A 452 -4.28 -35.85 42.09
CA PHE A 452 -3.78 -34.53 41.72
C PHE A 452 -4.66 -33.38 42.23
N ALA A 453 -5.98 -33.56 42.29
CA ALA A 453 -6.88 -32.58 42.90
C ALA A 453 -6.67 -32.45 44.43
N GLN A 454 -6.28 -33.53 45.12
CA GLN A 454 -5.84 -33.47 46.52
C GLN A 454 -4.46 -32.80 46.64
N LEU A 455 -3.49 -33.17 45.80
CA LEU A 455 -2.14 -32.58 45.77
C LEU A 455 -2.17 -31.05 45.64
N ALA A 456 -3.00 -30.52 44.75
CA ALA A 456 -3.16 -29.08 44.57
C ALA A 456 -3.78 -28.40 45.80
N GLN A 457 -4.70 -29.08 46.50
CA GLN A 457 -5.30 -28.58 47.74
C GLN A 457 -4.31 -28.62 48.92
N ASP A 458 -3.46 -29.64 48.99
CA ASP A 458 -2.42 -29.81 50.01
C ASP A 458 -1.23 -28.83 49.78
N THR A 459 -0.97 -28.47 48.52
CA THR A 459 0.01 -27.44 48.11
C THR A 459 -0.50 -26.01 48.32
N GLY A 460 -1.82 -25.82 48.30
CA GLY A 460 -2.46 -24.49 48.27
C GLY A 460 -2.67 -24.00 46.83
N LEU A 461 -3.94 -23.75 46.48
CA LEU A 461 -4.38 -23.52 45.11
C LEU A 461 -3.75 -22.27 44.44
N GLU A 462 -3.56 -21.18 45.18
CA GLU A 462 -2.85 -19.99 44.67
C GLU A 462 -1.32 -20.21 44.54
N LYS A 463 -0.69 -21.11 45.31
CA LYS A 463 0.73 -21.45 45.07
C LYS A 463 0.88 -22.26 43.78
N VAL A 464 -0.07 -23.15 43.46
CA VAL A 464 -0.11 -23.82 42.14
C VAL A 464 -0.29 -22.80 41.01
N ARG A 465 -1.25 -21.86 41.16
CA ARG A 465 -1.48 -20.79 40.19
C ARG A 465 -0.27 -19.85 40.02
N SER A 466 0.34 -19.39 41.10
CA SER A 466 1.51 -18.51 41.04
C SER A 466 2.73 -19.23 40.44
N THR A 467 2.88 -20.54 40.68
CA THR A 467 3.94 -21.35 40.07
C THR A 467 3.69 -21.53 38.57
N ALA A 468 2.45 -21.67 38.11
CA ALA A 468 2.13 -21.69 36.68
C ALA A 468 2.61 -20.41 35.96
N VAL A 469 2.35 -19.25 36.55
CA VAL A 469 2.79 -17.95 36.02
C VAL A 469 4.32 -17.82 36.10
N ALA A 470 4.93 -18.17 37.24
CA ALA A 470 6.38 -18.11 37.40
C ALA A 470 7.14 -19.02 36.42
N LEU A 471 6.58 -20.19 36.06
CA LEU A 471 7.15 -21.08 35.04
C LEU A 471 7.05 -20.51 33.61
N GLY A 472 6.21 -19.50 33.36
CA GLY A 472 6.15 -18.77 32.08
C GLY A 472 4.77 -18.69 31.42
N LEU A 473 3.68 -19.11 32.06
CA LEU A 473 2.33 -18.85 31.53
C LEU A 473 1.93 -17.37 31.73
N PRO A 474 1.32 -16.71 30.74
CA PRO A 474 0.73 -15.38 30.92
C PRO A 474 -0.28 -15.37 32.10
N ALA A 475 -0.22 -14.34 32.94
CA ALA A 475 -1.02 -14.24 34.16
C ALA A 475 -2.54 -14.11 33.91
N ASP A 476 -2.88 -13.72 32.69
CA ASP A 476 -4.21 -13.55 32.09
C ASP A 476 -4.66 -14.76 31.24
N THR A 477 -3.88 -15.85 31.20
CA THR A 477 -4.26 -17.11 30.53
C THR A 477 -5.71 -17.48 30.92
N PRO A 478 -6.63 -17.70 29.96
CA PRO A 478 -8.03 -17.92 30.30
C PRO A 478 -8.22 -19.15 31.18
N ASP A 479 -9.17 -19.05 32.11
CA ASP A 479 -9.48 -20.04 33.14
C ASP A 479 -8.32 -20.50 34.05
N LEU A 480 -7.22 -19.73 34.12
CA LEU A 480 -6.14 -19.88 35.11
C LEU A 480 -6.58 -19.41 36.51
N LYS A 481 -7.49 -20.18 37.12
CA LYS A 481 -8.15 -19.91 38.41
C LYS A 481 -7.66 -20.87 39.50
N ALA A 482 -7.45 -20.36 40.72
CA ALA A 482 -7.03 -21.15 41.87
C ALA A 482 -8.17 -22.00 42.47
N LEU A 483 -8.59 -23.03 41.71
CA LEU A 483 -9.63 -24.00 42.07
C LEU A 483 -9.01 -25.40 42.17
N ALA A 484 -9.64 -26.33 42.89
CA ALA A 484 -9.15 -27.72 42.99
C ALA A 484 -9.10 -28.47 41.64
N SER A 485 -9.69 -27.92 40.57
CA SER A 485 -9.58 -28.37 39.19
C SER A 485 -8.33 -27.88 38.45
N ILE A 486 -7.55 -26.93 38.98
CA ILE A 486 -6.35 -26.38 38.32
C ILE A 486 -5.33 -27.44 37.84
N PRO A 487 -4.99 -28.53 38.59
CA PRO A 487 -4.05 -29.54 38.09
C PRO A 487 -4.62 -30.37 36.93
N LEU A 488 -5.94 -30.35 36.71
CA LEU A 488 -6.58 -31.04 35.59
C LEU A 488 -6.62 -30.16 34.32
N GLY A 489 -6.06 -28.94 34.38
CA GLY A 489 -5.82 -28.09 33.22
C GLY A 489 -7.07 -27.51 32.58
N THR A 490 -7.96 -26.93 33.40
CA THR A 490 -9.09 -26.11 32.93
C THR A 490 -8.65 -24.82 32.23
N ALA A 491 -7.43 -24.36 32.51
CA ALA A 491 -6.83 -23.20 31.86
C ALA A 491 -6.44 -23.51 30.40
N THR A 492 -6.44 -22.49 29.54
CA THR A 492 -6.27 -22.62 28.08
C THR A 492 -4.99 -21.97 27.52
N PRO A 493 -3.78 -22.30 28.02
CA PRO A 493 -2.54 -21.80 27.44
C PRO A 493 -2.32 -22.34 26.02
N SER A 494 -1.59 -21.60 25.20
CA SER A 494 -1.18 -22.07 23.88
C SER A 494 -0.12 -23.17 23.97
N VAL A 495 0.09 -23.87 22.84
CA VAL A 495 1.16 -24.87 22.71
C VAL A 495 2.53 -24.24 23.00
N LEU A 496 2.75 -23.02 22.52
CA LEU A 496 3.97 -22.25 22.76
C LEU A 496 4.14 -21.85 24.24
N ASN A 497 3.08 -21.38 24.90
CA ASN A 497 3.12 -21.02 26.33
C ASN A 497 3.44 -22.25 27.20
N LEU A 498 2.84 -23.40 26.87
CA LEU A 498 3.08 -24.65 27.58
C LEU A 498 4.50 -25.19 27.31
N ALA A 499 5.04 -25.00 26.09
CA ALA A 499 6.44 -25.33 25.78
C ALA A 499 7.42 -24.47 26.59
N GLY A 500 7.15 -23.17 26.76
CA GLY A 500 7.92 -22.30 27.64
C GLY A 500 7.93 -22.78 29.11
N ALA A 501 6.78 -23.19 29.64
CA ALA A 501 6.70 -23.71 31.00
C ALA A 501 7.45 -25.03 31.20
N TYR A 502 7.46 -25.92 30.20
CA TYR A 502 8.22 -27.18 30.26
C TYR A 502 9.73 -26.95 30.03
N ALA A 503 10.11 -25.95 29.22
CA ALA A 503 11.49 -25.48 29.10
C ALA A 503 12.06 -24.97 30.43
N THR A 504 11.25 -24.27 31.24
CA THR A 504 11.64 -23.86 32.60
C THR A 504 11.92 -25.06 33.52
N LEU A 505 11.21 -26.19 33.37
CA LEU A 505 11.45 -27.40 34.17
C LEU A 505 12.78 -28.08 33.78
N ASP A 506 13.09 -28.18 32.48
CA ASP A 506 14.37 -28.71 32.00
C ASP A 506 15.56 -27.81 32.38
N ASN A 507 15.38 -26.49 32.32
CA ASN A 507 16.44 -25.52 32.55
C ASN A 507 16.72 -25.27 34.05
N ASP A 508 16.74 -26.33 34.87
CA ASP A 508 16.98 -26.27 36.32
C ASP A 508 16.06 -25.28 37.07
N GLY A 509 14.86 -24.96 36.56
CA GLY A 509 13.97 -23.94 37.13
C GLY A 509 14.27 -22.50 36.71
N GLN A 510 15.02 -22.30 35.62
CA GLN A 510 15.23 -20.98 34.99
C GLN A 510 14.22 -20.77 33.86
N GLN A 511 13.32 -19.79 34.06
CA GLN A 511 12.39 -19.35 33.03
C GLN A 511 13.10 -18.39 32.09
N ILE A 512 12.92 -18.62 30.79
CA ILE A 512 13.21 -17.67 29.71
C ILE A 512 11.95 -17.63 28.85
N THR A 513 11.38 -16.45 28.63
CA THR A 513 10.17 -16.32 27.80
C THR A 513 10.49 -16.73 26.36
N PRO A 514 9.74 -17.67 25.74
CA PRO A 514 10.00 -18.10 24.37
C PRO A 514 9.96 -16.93 23.37
N TRP A 515 10.93 -16.89 22.46
CA TRP A 515 11.10 -15.79 21.51
C TRP A 515 11.35 -16.29 20.07
N LEU A 516 10.83 -15.53 19.10
CA LEU A 516 10.84 -15.89 17.67
C LEU A 516 11.79 -15.05 16.81
N VAL A 517 12.09 -13.80 17.17
CA VAL A 517 12.88 -12.88 16.32
C VAL A 517 14.29 -12.73 16.87
N LYS A 518 15.28 -13.10 16.06
CA LYS A 518 16.72 -13.13 16.32
C LYS A 518 17.47 -11.91 15.76
N GLY A 519 16.94 -11.30 14.71
CA GLY A 519 17.47 -10.08 14.12
C GLY A 519 16.37 -9.29 13.44
N LEU A 520 16.48 -7.96 13.46
CA LEU A 520 15.55 -7.05 12.85
C LEU A 520 16.35 -5.89 12.26
N GLU A 521 16.27 -5.71 10.95
CA GLU A 521 16.96 -4.63 10.24
C GLU A 521 15.95 -3.79 9.47
N LEU A 522 16.23 -2.49 9.33
CA LEU A 522 15.49 -1.58 8.46
C LEU A 522 16.47 -0.89 7.50
N GLY A 523 16.34 -1.14 6.20
CA GLY A 523 17.24 -0.56 5.18
C GLY A 523 18.73 -0.98 5.25
N GLY A 524 19.08 -1.92 6.14
CA GLY A 524 20.45 -2.35 6.44
C GLY A 524 20.98 -1.89 7.80
N GLU A 525 20.23 -1.07 8.56
CA GLU A 525 20.55 -0.72 9.94
C GLU A 525 19.87 -1.67 10.94
N GLN A 526 20.58 -2.11 11.98
CA GLN A 526 20.05 -2.99 13.02
C GLN A 526 19.07 -2.23 13.95
N VAL A 527 17.91 -2.81 14.18
CA VAL A 527 16.92 -2.34 15.16
C VAL A 527 17.10 -3.12 16.46
N ALA A 528 17.12 -2.41 17.60
CA ALA A 528 17.32 -3.03 18.90
C ALA A 528 16.17 -4.00 19.26
N LEU A 529 16.54 -5.18 19.77
CA LEU A 529 15.64 -6.21 20.28
C LEU A 529 15.79 -6.35 21.82
N PRO A 530 14.76 -6.80 22.55
CA PRO A 530 14.83 -6.96 24.00
C PRO A 530 15.79 -8.09 24.45
N GLU A 531 16.37 -7.97 25.65
CA GLU A 531 17.28 -8.97 26.21
C GLU A 531 16.53 -10.17 26.84
N HIS A 532 16.87 -11.39 26.40
CA HIS A 532 16.26 -12.65 26.89
C HIS A 532 16.87 -13.12 28.22
N LYS A 533 16.49 -12.47 29.32
CA LYS A 533 17.05 -12.74 30.67
C LYS A 533 16.38 -13.92 31.36
N ALA A 534 17.21 -14.83 31.87
CA ALA A 534 16.78 -15.98 32.66
C ALA A 534 16.34 -15.56 34.09
N THR A 535 15.13 -15.94 34.49
CA THR A 535 14.54 -15.65 35.81
C THR A 535 14.38 -16.93 36.62
N ARG A 536 14.55 -16.87 37.95
CA ARG A 536 14.41 -18.05 38.84
C ARG A 536 12.94 -18.28 39.17
N ALA A 537 12.31 -19.26 38.53
CA ALA A 537 10.89 -19.56 38.69
C ALA A 537 10.60 -20.48 39.88
N ILE A 538 11.40 -21.54 39.98
CA ILE A 538 11.39 -22.53 41.07
C ILE A 538 12.83 -22.91 41.44
N SER A 539 12.99 -23.50 42.62
CA SER A 539 14.25 -24.04 43.09
C SER A 539 14.78 -25.16 42.19
N LYS A 540 16.11 -25.22 42.03
CA LYS A 540 16.83 -26.17 41.17
C LYS A 540 16.54 -27.64 41.51
N ASP A 541 16.49 -27.97 42.79
CA ASP A 541 16.14 -29.32 43.23
C ASP A 541 14.66 -29.66 42.99
N ALA A 542 13.74 -28.70 43.09
CA ALA A 542 12.33 -28.94 42.78
C ALA A 542 12.10 -29.16 41.28
N ALA A 543 12.78 -28.39 40.41
CA ALA A 543 12.78 -28.63 38.97
C ALA A 543 13.26 -30.06 38.65
N ARG A 544 14.44 -30.43 39.14
CA ARG A 544 15.05 -31.76 38.93
C ARG A 544 14.24 -32.91 39.51
N ALA A 545 13.64 -32.74 40.69
CA ALA A 545 12.74 -33.73 41.27
C ALA A 545 11.43 -33.87 40.46
N THR A 546 10.90 -32.77 39.92
CA THR A 546 9.76 -32.80 38.99
C THR A 546 10.14 -33.57 37.72
N THR A 547 11.28 -33.26 37.11
CA THR A 547 11.80 -33.97 35.93
C THR A 547 12.01 -35.46 36.19
N ALA A 548 12.62 -35.83 37.32
CA ALA A 548 12.83 -37.22 37.70
C ALA A 548 11.53 -38.01 37.81
N ILE A 549 10.47 -37.43 38.38
CA ILE A 549 9.14 -38.06 38.45
C ILE A 549 8.49 -38.12 37.07
N LEU A 550 8.59 -37.06 36.25
CA LEU A 550 8.02 -36.99 34.91
C LEU A 550 8.69 -37.92 33.88
N ARG A 551 9.84 -38.55 34.21
CA ARG A 551 10.40 -39.67 33.43
C ARG A 551 9.52 -40.91 33.47
N GLY A 552 8.95 -41.24 34.63
CA GLY A 552 8.09 -42.42 34.82
C GLY A 552 6.88 -42.46 33.88
N VAL A 553 6.35 -41.29 33.51
CA VAL A 553 5.25 -41.14 32.54
C VAL A 553 5.59 -41.75 31.16
N ILE A 554 6.88 -41.84 30.83
CA ILE A 554 7.43 -42.40 29.60
C ILE A 554 8.11 -43.75 29.85
N GLU A 555 8.80 -43.93 30.98
CA GLU A 555 9.57 -45.14 31.30
C GLU A 555 8.70 -46.31 31.80
N ASP A 556 7.61 -46.05 32.55
CA ASP A 556 6.64 -47.08 32.94
C ASP A 556 5.82 -47.57 31.74
N GLN A 557 5.66 -48.89 31.62
CA GLN A 557 4.80 -49.52 30.62
C GLN A 557 3.31 -49.31 30.89
N GLY A 558 2.92 -49.00 32.15
CA GLY A 558 1.61 -48.46 32.51
C GLY A 558 1.49 -46.94 32.33
N GLY A 559 2.59 -46.24 32.08
CA GLY A 559 2.66 -44.79 31.97
C GLY A 559 1.87 -44.25 30.80
N THR A 560 1.11 -43.16 31.00
CA THR A 560 0.25 -42.59 29.94
C THR A 560 1.02 -42.11 28.70
N GLY A 561 2.33 -41.87 28.83
CA GLY A 561 3.24 -41.50 27.75
C GLY A 561 4.13 -42.61 27.22
N TYR A 562 3.98 -43.88 27.64
CA TYR A 562 4.93 -44.99 27.39
C TYR A 562 5.42 -45.13 25.94
N ARG A 563 4.60 -44.78 24.95
CA ARG A 563 4.98 -44.84 23.52
C ARG A 563 6.14 -43.91 23.16
N ALA A 564 6.36 -42.85 23.93
CA ALA A 564 7.50 -41.95 23.77
C ALA A 564 8.85 -42.61 24.12
N ALA A 565 8.86 -43.71 24.88
CA ALA A 565 10.07 -44.48 25.18
C ALA A 565 10.76 -44.99 23.90
N ALA A 566 9.99 -45.19 22.82
CA ALA A 566 10.50 -45.54 21.51
C ALA A 566 11.48 -44.50 20.91
N LEU A 567 11.62 -43.30 21.50
CA LEU A 567 12.70 -42.34 21.20
C LEU A 567 14.09 -42.92 21.50
N ASN A 568 14.21 -43.85 22.45
CA ASN A 568 15.46 -44.46 22.91
C ASN A 568 16.51 -43.43 23.42
N ARG A 569 16.04 -42.39 24.12
CA ARG A 569 16.87 -41.37 24.81
C ARG A 569 16.20 -41.03 26.16
N PRO A 570 16.94 -40.56 27.19
CA PRO A 570 16.34 -40.02 28.40
C PRO A 570 15.35 -38.90 28.05
N ALA A 571 14.11 -39.05 28.50
CA ALA A 571 13.02 -38.13 28.23
C ALA A 571 12.08 -38.02 29.43
N ALA A 572 11.49 -36.85 29.61
CA ALA A 572 10.46 -36.59 30.62
C ALA A 572 9.27 -35.89 29.96
N GLY A 573 8.06 -36.05 30.49
CA GLY A 573 6.89 -35.39 29.92
C GLY A 573 5.55 -35.71 30.56
N LYS A 574 4.48 -35.15 30.00
CA LYS A 574 3.10 -35.38 30.45
C LYS A 574 2.11 -35.36 29.30
N THR A 575 1.13 -36.26 29.39
CA THR A 575 -0.06 -36.29 28.54
C THR A 575 -1.13 -35.32 29.03
N GLY A 576 -1.82 -34.68 28.10
CA GLY A 576 -3.11 -34.04 28.31
C GLY A 576 -4.21 -34.78 27.55
N THR A 577 -5.36 -34.91 28.21
CA THR A 577 -6.67 -35.20 27.61
C THR A 577 -7.66 -34.28 28.34
N THR A 578 -8.61 -33.69 27.61
CA THR A 578 -9.71 -32.89 28.18
C THR A 578 -11.02 -33.67 28.18
N ASP A 579 -12.00 -33.17 28.93
CA ASP A 579 -13.39 -33.63 28.83
C ASP A 579 -13.87 -33.64 27.36
N ASP A 580 -14.73 -34.61 27.04
CA ASP A 580 -15.18 -34.97 25.69
C ASP A 580 -14.07 -35.20 24.64
N SER A 581 -12.82 -35.40 25.04
CA SER A 581 -11.65 -35.53 24.14
C SER A 581 -11.49 -34.36 23.14
N LYS A 582 -11.97 -33.15 23.47
CA LYS A 582 -11.93 -31.98 22.56
C LYS A 582 -10.51 -31.54 22.21
N SER A 583 -9.56 -31.71 23.12
CA SER A 583 -8.14 -31.60 22.82
C SER A 583 -7.32 -32.65 23.57
N VAL A 584 -6.24 -33.10 22.94
CA VAL A 584 -5.29 -34.05 23.51
C VAL A 584 -3.86 -33.60 23.21
N TRP A 585 -2.97 -33.79 24.19
CA TRP A 585 -1.68 -33.10 24.25
C TRP A 585 -0.57 -34.06 24.66
N PHE A 586 0.65 -33.81 24.20
CA PHE A 586 1.86 -34.35 24.79
C PHE A 586 2.90 -33.24 24.93
N ALA A 587 3.29 -32.94 26.15
CA ALA A 587 4.34 -31.99 26.48
C ALA A 587 5.55 -32.78 27.00
N GLY A 588 6.66 -32.79 26.25
CA GLY A 588 7.81 -33.64 26.57
C GLY A 588 9.13 -33.03 26.14
N TYR A 589 10.21 -33.45 26.80
CA TYR A 589 11.54 -32.88 26.61
C TYR A 589 12.65 -33.91 26.84
N THR A 590 13.81 -33.64 26.23
CA THR A 590 15.12 -34.18 26.60
C THR A 590 16.00 -33.00 27.07
N PRO A 591 17.19 -33.23 27.66
CA PRO A 591 18.08 -32.13 28.08
C PRO A 591 18.52 -31.18 26.96
N GLU A 592 18.29 -31.55 25.70
CA GLU A 592 18.67 -30.79 24.50
C GLU A 592 17.51 -30.01 23.87
N LEU A 593 16.25 -30.39 24.10
CA LEU A 593 15.10 -29.82 23.37
C LEU A 593 13.76 -30.10 24.08
N VAL A 594 12.91 -29.07 24.17
CA VAL A 594 11.52 -29.20 24.63
C VAL A 594 10.59 -29.13 23.44
N THR A 595 9.55 -29.97 23.41
CA THR A 595 8.49 -29.90 22.40
C THR A 595 7.13 -30.24 22.98
N VAL A 596 6.13 -29.44 22.62
CA VAL A 596 4.73 -29.71 22.93
C VAL A 596 3.98 -29.92 21.63
N VAL A 597 3.12 -30.94 21.60
CA VAL A 597 2.19 -31.22 20.51
C VAL A 597 0.77 -31.24 21.06
N GLY A 598 -0.12 -30.47 20.46
CA GLY A 598 -1.56 -30.50 20.69
C GLY A 598 -2.31 -31.01 19.46
N LEU A 599 -3.41 -31.70 19.69
CA LEU A 599 -4.41 -32.05 18.70
C LEU A 599 -5.77 -31.49 19.17
N PHE A 600 -6.48 -30.83 18.27
CA PHE A 600 -7.68 -30.04 18.54
C PHE A 600 -8.82 -30.51 17.63
N GLY A 601 -10.00 -30.79 18.21
CA GLY A 601 -11.18 -31.19 17.44
C GLY A 601 -12.01 -29.98 17.05
N GLN A 602 -11.87 -29.50 15.80
CA GLN A 602 -12.54 -28.29 15.31
C GLN A 602 -13.36 -28.58 14.04
N GLU A 603 -14.68 -28.40 14.11
CA GLU A 603 -15.60 -28.62 12.99
C GLU A 603 -15.32 -27.65 11.82
N PRO A 604 -15.04 -28.15 10.59
CA PRO A 604 -14.72 -27.30 9.45
C PRO A 604 -15.82 -26.30 9.09
N GLY A 605 -15.43 -25.06 8.82
CA GLY A 605 -16.33 -23.99 8.37
C GLY A 605 -17.17 -23.34 9.49
N THR A 606 -17.53 -24.06 10.55
CA THR A 606 -18.17 -23.48 11.75
C THR A 606 -17.16 -23.04 12.80
N GLY A 607 -15.99 -23.67 12.84
CA GLY A 607 -14.94 -23.44 13.83
C GLY A 607 -15.28 -23.97 15.23
N LYS A 608 -16.39 -24.69 15.38
CA LYS A 608 -16.91 -25.20 16.67
C LYS A 608 -16.00 -26.30 17.23
N GLN A 609 -15.72 -26.25 18.53
CA GLN A 609 -15.01 -27.33 19.24
C GLN A 609 -15.88 -28.60 19.33
N VAL A 610 -15.29 -29.75 18.98
CA VAL A 610 -15.91 -31.08 18.91
C VAL A 610 -14.94 -32.15 19.44
N SER A 611 -15.45 -33.35 19.72
CA SER A 611 -14.61 -34.46 20.18
C SER A 611 -13.64 -34.95 19.09
N LEU A 612 -12.45 -35.39 19.52
CA LEU A 612 -11.50 -36.14 18.69
C LEU A 612 -11.71 -37.66 18.73
N ASP A 613 -12.71 -38.17 19.45
CA ASP A 613 -13.04 -39.59 19.43
C ASP A 613 -13.50 -40.02 18.02
N GLY A 614 -13.08 -41.22 17.60
CA GLY A 614 -13.22 -41.69 16.21
C GLY A 614 -12.11 -41.23 15.25
N VAL A 615 -11.28 -40.23 15.61
CA VAL A 615 -10.17 -39.76 14.74
C VAL A 615 -9.15 -40.87 14.50
N GLY A 616 -8.68 -40.97 13.26
CA GLY A 616 -7.83 -42.07 12.78
C GLY A 616 -8.57 -43.40 12.61
N GLY A 617 -9.83 -43.48 13.01
CA GLY A 617 -10.54 -44.74 13.23
C GLY A 617 -10.17 -45.40 14.56
N THR A 618 -9.56 -44.64 15.48
CA THR A 618 -9.33 -45.08 16.87
C THR A 618 -10.58 -44.77 17.70
N GLY A 619 -10.83 -45.54 18.77
CA GLY A 619 -12.01 -45.33 19.64
C GLY A 619 -11.99 -43.95 20.30
N SER A 620 -11.24 -43.81 21.39
CA SER A 620 -11.03 -42.52 22.07
C SER A 620 -9.72 -41.85 21.67
N ALA A 621 -9.66 -40.53 21.58
CA ALA A 621 -8.39 -39.81 21.49
C ALA A 621 -7.67 -39.76 22.85
N ALA A 622 -6.34 -39.62 22.85
CA ALA A 622 -5.55 -39.43 24.07
C ALA A 622 -4.16 -38.84 23.75
N GLY A 623 -3.55 -38.13 24.71
CA GLY A 623 -2.21 -37.55 24.54
C GLY A 623 -1.13 -38.55 24.14
N GLY A 624 -1.17 -39.77 24.71
CA GLY A 624 -0.28 -40.89 24.39
C GLY A 624 -0.51 -41.55 23.02
N LYS A 625 -1.39 -41.00 22.17
CA LYS A 625 -1.63 -41.45 20.79
C LYS A 625 -0.95 -40.48 19.81
N TYR A 626 -1.69 -39.83 18.91
CA TYR A 626 -1.12 -38.95 17.88
C TYR A 626 -0.15 -37.89 18.42
N PRO A 627 -0.41 -37.14 19.51
CA PRO A 627 0.54 -36.14 20.00
C PRO A 627 1.90 -36.73 20.41
N ALA A 628 1.92 -37.80 21.21
CA ALA A 628 3.15 -38.49 21.59
C ALA A 628 3.86 -39.15 20.39
N GLN A 629 3.11 -39.65 19.40
CA GLN A 629 3.69 -40.23 18.18
C GLN A 629 4.35 -39.17 17.29
N ILE A 630 3.69 -38.03 17.06
CA ILE A 630 4.26 -36.86 16.36
C ILE A 630 5.52 -36.38 17.09
N TRP A 631 5.43 -36.19 18.41
CA TRP A 631 6.57 -35.79 19.25
C TRP A 631 7.74 -36.76 19.09
N THR A 632 7.50 -38.07 19.16
CA THR A 632 8.55 -39.09 19.03
C THR A 632 9.20 -39.08 17.64
N ALA A 633 8.41 -38.94 16.57
CA ALA A 633 8.93 -38.88 15.21
C ALA A 633 9.75 -37.59 14.95
N TYR A 634 9.29 -36.46 15.50
CA TYR A 634 10.02 -35.20 15.45
C TYR A 634 11.33 -35.28 16.24
N MET A 635 11.29 -35.65 17.53
CA MET A 635 12.47 -35.67 18.39
C MET A 635 13.55 -36.63 17.87
N LYS A 636 13.17 -37.77 17.28
CA LYS A 636 14.10 -38.69 16.60
C LYS A 636 14.89 -38.04 15.47
N SER A 637 14.25 -37.15 14.70
CA SER A 637 14.87 -36.51 13.54
C SER A 637 15.56 -35.18 13.91
N ALA A 638 14.99 -34.42 14.83
CA ALA A 638 15.53 -33.15 15.34
C ALA A 638 16.78 -33.31 16.20
N LEU A 639 16.94 -34.46 16.88
CA LEU A 639 18.12 -34.83 17.68
C LEU A 639 19.05 -35.84 16.96
N ALA A 640 18.78 -36.14 15.67
CA ALA A 640 19.59 -37.09 14.91
C ALA A 640 21.05 -36.62 14.78
N GLY A 641 21.99 -37.44 15.24
CA GLY A 641 23.42 -37.11 15.27
C GLY A 641 23.88 -36.29 16.48
N GLN A 642 22.98 -35.90 17.40
CA GLN A 642 23.34 -35.25 18.66
C GLN A 642 23.65 -36.30 19.74
N SER A 643 24.66 -36.02 20.58
CA SER A 643 25.00 -36.79 21.78
C SER A 643 23.78 -37.04 22.65
N VAL A 644 23.71 -38.18 23.33
CA VAL A 644 22.65 -38.49 24.30
C VAL A 644 23.07 -37.99 25.68
N SER A 645 22.38 -36.99 26.20
CA SER A 645 22.54 -36.51 27.57
C SER A 645 21.51 -37.18 28.50
N ASP A 646 21.83 -37.32 29.77
CA ASP A 646 20.87 -37.67 30.83
C ASP A 646 20.53 -36.44 31.68
N PHE A 647 19.39 -36.48 32.37
CA PHE A 647 18.95 -35.40 33.26
C PHE A 647 19.81 -35.37 34.53
N ALA A 648 20.24 -34.17 34.93
CA ALA A 648 20.98 -33.98 36.15
C ALA A 648 20.07 -34.15 37.38
N GLY A 649 20.30 -35.18 38.19
CA GLY A 649 19.48 -35.49 39.37
C GLY A 649 19.46 -34.39 40.46
N PRO A 650 18.43 -34.38 41.32
CA PRO A 650 18.33 -33.45 42.45
C PRO A 650 19.44 -33.71 43.48
N SER A 651 19.91 -32.65 44.15
CA SER A 651 21.03 -32.69 45.10
C SER A 651 20.75 -33.51 46.37
N ARG A 652 19.47 -33.84 46.60
CA ARG A 652 19.02 -34.81 47.60
C ARG A 652 18.19 -35.88 46.88
N ALA A 653 18.77 -37.06 46.71
CA ALA A 653 18.07 -38.21 46.12
C ALA A 653 16.83 -38.59 46.95
N PRO A 654 15.74 -39.06 46.32
CA PRO A 654 14.74 -39.89 46.99
C PRO A 654 15.46 -41.12 47.55
N ALA A 655 15.15 -41.52 48.79
CA ALA A 655 15.78 -42.68 49.40
C ALA A 655 15.20 -43.96 48.78
N ALA A 656 15.90 -44.50 47.78
CA ALA A 656 15.53 -45.75 47.11
C ALA A 656 15.76 -46.97 48.02
N SER A 657 14.88 -47.17 49.01
CA SER A 657 14.81 -48.38 49.81
C SER A 657 14.14 -49.50 49.02
N THR A 658 14.93 -50.26 48.26
CA THR A 658 14.45 -51.43 47.52
C THR A 658 13.90 -52.47 48.51
N PRO A 659 12.62 -52.91 48.40
CA PRO A 659 12.14 -54.04 49.18
C PRO A 659 12.76 -55.32 48.61
N SER A 660 13.85 -55.79 49.23
CA SER A 660 14.48 -57.06 48.86
C SER A 660 13.54 -58.22 49.20
N ALA A 661 12.86 -58.75 48.18
CA ALA A 661 11.93 -59.86 48.33
C ALA A 661 12.70 -61.12 48.75
N THR A 662 12.35 -61.69 49.90
CA THR A 662 12.93 -62.94 50.39
C THR A 662 12.54 -64.10 49.46
N PRO A 663 13.49 -64.81 48.81
CA PRO A 663 13.17 -65.97 48.01
C PRO A 663 12.82 -67.17 48.91
N SER A 664 11.70 -67.83 48.62
CA SER A 664 11.36 -69.13 49.22
C SER A 664 12.15 -70.24 48.51
N PRO A 665 12.73 -71.23 49.22
CA PRO A 665 13.73 -72.13 48.65
C PRO A 665 13.14 -73.34 47.90
N SER A 666 13.89 -73.83 46.90
CA SER A 666 13.70 -75.16 46.30
C SER A 666 15.05 -75.77 45.87
N VAL A 667 15.62 -76.63 46.74
CA VAL A 667 16.02 -78.04 46.46
C VAL A 667 16.28 -78.36 44.96
N THR A 668 17.43 -78.85 44.46
CA THR A 668 18.76 -79.37 44.95
C THR A 668 19.66 -79.64 43.69
N PRO A 669 20.91 -80.17 43.73
CA PRO A 669 21.95 -80.27 44.79
C PRO A 669 23.37 -79.77 44.34
N ASP A 670 24.36 -79.83 45.25
CA ASP A 670 25.85 -80.01 45.13
C ASP A 670 26.69 -79.33 43.99
N ASP A 671 27.98 -78.98 44.17
CA ASP A 671 28.98 -79.36 45.21
C ASP A 671 29.97 -78.19 45.53
N SER A 672 30.91 -78.41 46.46
CA SER A 672 31.89 -77.46 47.05
C SER A 672 33.27 -77.43 46.34
N PRO A 673 34.32 -76.65 46.75
CA PRO A 673 34.46 -75.68 47.87
C PRO A 673 35.20 -74.33 47.57
N SER A 674 35.37 -73.53 48.64
CA SER A 674 36.28 -72.34 48.83
C SER A 674 37.79 -72.64 48.66
N PRO A 675 38.75 -71.66 48.51
CA PRO A 675 39.06 -70.53 49.44
C PRO A 675 39.64 -69.22 48.77
N THR A 676 40.34 -68.25 49.40
CA THR A 676 40.18 -67.39 50.63
C THR A 676 41.41 -66.43 50.74
N GLY A 677 41.26 -65.15 51.13
CA GLY A 677 42.35 -64.20 51.51
C GLY A 677 41.99 -62.72 51.25
N SER A 678 42.12 -61.70 52.13
CA SER A 678 43.03 -61.33 53.26
C SER A 678 44.33 -60.62 52.81
N ALA A 679 44.81 -59.47 53.33
CA ALA A 679 44.43 -58.56 54.46
C ALA A 679 44.53 -57.04 54.03
N SER A 680 44.84 -55.94 54.77
CA SER A 680 45.39 -55.66 56.13
C SER A 680 45.13 -54.19 56.63
N ALA A 681 45.96 -53.66 57.55
CA ALA A 681 45.91 -52.38 58.31
C ALA A 681 46.28 -51.07 57.53
N SER A 682 46.02 -49.80 57.93
CA SER A 682 45.85 -49.10 59.26
C SER A 682 47.19 -48.76 59.99
N PRO A 683 47.36 -47.77 60.94
CA PRO A 683 46.36 -46.98 61.71
C PRO A 683 46.66 -45.49 62.17
N SER A 684 45.63 -44.79 62.72
CA SER A 684 45.61 -43.80 63.86
C SER A 684 46.42 -42.47 63.88
N PRO A 685 46.23 -41.51 64.86
CA PRO A 685 45.22 -41.36 65.95
C PRO A 685 44.57 -39.93 66.17
N SER A 686 43.51 -39.89 67.03
CA SER A 686 43.04 -38.89 68.07
C SER A 686 43.28 -37.34 68.04
N ALA A 687 42.55 -36.45 68.76
CA ALA A 687 41.18 -36.37 69.39
C ALA A 687 40.94 -34.97 70.07
N GLU A 688 39.67 -34.63 70.44
CA GLU A 688 39.21 -33.69 71.53
C GLU A 688 39.52 -32.15 71.46
N ASP A 689 38.85 -31.15 72.12
CA ASP A 689 37.63 -31.00 72.99
C ASP A 689 37.19 -29.47 73.13
N VAL A 690 36.13 -29.14 73.94
CA VAL A 690 35.80 -27.88 74.68
C VAL A 690 34.67 -26.90 74.16
N ARG A 691 34.20 -25.98 75.04
CA ARG A 691 32.86 -25.32 75.21
C ARG A 691 33.04 -23.85 75.79
N PRO A 692 32.10 -23.06 76.41
CA PRO A 692 30.61 -22.97 76.49
C PRO A 692 29.95 -21.52 76.49
N SER A 693 28.61 -21.40 76.70
CA SER A 693 27.87 -20.31 77.45
C SER A 693 27.70 -18.86 76.85
N ARG A 694 26.75 -17.94 77.23
CA ARG A 694 25.42 -17.93 77.96
C ARG A 694 24.69 -16.52 77.91
N THR A 695 23.39 -16.43 77.54
CA THR A 695 22.28 -15.49 78.03
C THR A 695 22.45 -13.92 78.08
N PRO A 696 21.45 -13.07 78.46
CA PRO A 696 19.97 -12.96 78.17
C PRO A 696 19.42 -11.51 77.88
N SER A 697 18.09 -11.35 77.63
CA SER A 697 17.14 -10.42 78.36
C SER A 697 16.13 -9.52 77.57
N ALA A 698 14.97 -9.25 78.23
CA ALA A 698 14.03 -8.10 78.15
C ALA A 698 12.88 -7.95 77.09
N ARG A 699 11.83 -7.21 77.52
CA ARG A 699 10.54 -6.77 76.89
C ARG A 699 10.38 -5.24 77.22
N PRO A 700 9.24 -4.47 77.12
CA PRO A 700 7.80 -4.79 76.92
C PRO A 700 6.98 -3.85 75.96
N SER A 701 5.64 -4.09 75.88
CA SER A 701 4.53 -3.17 75.48
C SER A 701 4.49 -2.56 74.06
N GLY A 702 3.32 -2.26 73.45
CA GLY A 702 1.93 -2.60 73.80
C GLY A 702 0.89 -1.63 73.20
N SER A 703 -0.32 -2.10 72.85
CA SER A 703 -1.61 -1.36 72.86
C SER A 703 -2.78 -2.29 72.47
N ALA A 704 -4.03 -1.89 72.71
CA ALA A 704 -5.25 -2.64 72.39
C ALA A 704 -6.32 -1.71 71.75
N GLY A 705 -7.39 -2.30 71.19
CA GLY A 705 -8.52 -1.57 70.65
C GLY A 705 -9.69 -2.50 70.28
N THR A 706 -10.70 -2.57 71.15
CA THR A 706 -11.92 -3.38 70.98
C THR A 706 -13.14 -2.52 70.71
N GLY A 707 -14.13 -3.08 69.99
CA GLY A 707 -15.47 -2.54 69.76
C GLY A 707 -16.45 -3.70 69.59
N ASP A 708 -17.71 -3.53 70.00
CA ASP A 708 -18.55 -4.65 70.49
C ASP A 708 -20.05 -4.50 70.14
N GLY A 709 -20.79 -5.63 70.17
CA GLY A 709 -22.26 -5.76 70.01
C GLY A 709 -22.80 -5.71 68.56
N GLY A 710 -23.88 -6.43 68.19
CA GLY A 710 -24.66 -7.45 68.90
C GLY A 710 -25.97 -7.84 68.16
N GLU A 711 -26.36 -9.13 68.24
CA GLU A 711 -27.70 -9.81 68.16
C GLU A 711 -28.90 -9.17 67.38
N ASP A 712 -29.76 -9.88 66.62
CA ASP A 712 -29.71 -11.16 65.86
C ASP A 712 -30.63 -11.04 64.57
N GLU A 713 -31.77 -11.70 64.25
CA GLU A 713 -32.55 -12.86 64.74
C GLU A 713 -33.44 -13.47 63.60
N ARG A 714 -33.89 -14.73 63.77
CA ARG A 714 -35.02 -15.47 63.09
C ARG A 714 -35.01 -15.78 61.57
N GLN A 715 -35.00 -17.09 61.31
CA GLN A 715 -35.62 -17.81 60.17
C GLN A 715 -37.20 -17.82 60.26
N PRO A 716 -38.03 -18.36 59.30
CA PRO A 716 -37.75 -19.51 58.41
C PRO A 716 -38.37 -19.57 56.97
N SER A 717 -37.83 -20.52 56.19
CA SER A 717 -38.40 -21.35 55.10
C SER A 717 -39.72 -21.02 54.37
N ARG A 718 -39.74 -21.24 53.03
CA ARG A 718 -40.64 -22.24 52.39
C ARG A 718 -40.32 -22.56 50.90
N THR A 719 -40.23 -23.86 50.60
CA THR A 719 -40.43 -24.52 49.28
C THR A 719 -41.81 -25.25 49.32
N PRO A 720 -42.33 -26.00 48.30
CA PRO A 720 -41.71 -26.53 47.07
C PRO A 720 -42.59 -26.59 45.76
N ARG A 721 -41.97 -27.03 44.63
CA ARG A 721 -42.40 -27.99 43.54
C ARG A 721 -43.90 -28.15 43.06
N PRO A 722 -44.21 -28.91 41.96
CA PRO A 722 -43.50 -29.14 40.66
C PRO A 722 -44.40 -29.28 39.38
N GLY A 723 -43.90 -28.87 38.19
CA GLY A 723 -44.21 -29.45 36.85
C GLY A 723 -45.70 -29.61 36.40
N PRO A 724 -46.02 -30.47 35.39
CA PRO A 724 -45.19 -31.09 34.34
C PRO A 724 -45.60 -30.63 32.90
N ALA A 725 -45.36 -31.42 31.85
CA ALA A 725 -45.50 -31.03 30.43
C ALA A 725 -46.38 -31.97 29.57
N ALA A 726 -46.89 -31.46 28.44
CA ALA A 726 -47.40 -32.24 27.28
C ALA A 726 -47.49 -31.38 25.99
N GLY A 727 -47.45 -32.02 24.81
CA GLY A 727 -47.85 -31.46 23.50
C GLY A 727 -49.00 -32.31 22.90
N PRO A 728 -49.10 -32.54 21.57
CA PRO A 728 -48.36 -31.97 20.43
C PRO A 728 -49.25 -31.69 19.18
N ALA A 729 -48.61 -31.51 17.99
CA ALA A 729 -49.15 -31.73 16.62
C ALA A 729 -50.21 -30.74 16.04
N ALA A 730 -50.44 -30.66 14.70
CA ALA A 730 -49.57 -30.80 13.52
C ALA A 730 -50.29 -30.35 12.23
N ALA A 731 -49.55 -29.82 11.23
CA ALA A 731 -50.02 -29.67 9.83
C ALA A 731 -48.85 -29.64 8.81
N ARG A 732 -49.14 -29.84 7.53
CA ARG A 732 -48.22 -30.12 6.39
C ARG A 732 -48.93 -29.71 5.06
N PRO A 733 -48.39 -29.94 3.84
CA PRO A 733 -47.00 -30.07 3.34
C PRO A 733 -46.72 -29.21 2.06
N ALA A 734 -45.48 -29.18 1.56
CA ALA A 734 -45.17 -29.12 0.10
C ALA A 734 -43.67 -29.38 -0.22
N ALA A 735 -43.40 -30.02 -1.38
CA ALA A 735 -42.08 -30.25 -2.04
C ALA A 735 -42.39 -30.76 -3.49
N PRO A 736 -41.45 -31.20 -4.38
CA PRO A 736 -39.98 -31.32 -4.30
C PRO A 736 -39.25 -30.91 -5.63
N ARG A 737 -38.05 -31.47 -5.89
CA ARG A 737 -37.27 -31.57 -7.18
C ARG A 737 -36.49 -30.32 -7.66
N ARG A 738 -35.41 -30.46 -8.44
CA ARG A 738 -34.29 -31.45 -8.54
C ARG A 738 -33.16 -30.84 -9.40
N ALA A 739 -31.96 -31.44 -9.45
CA ALA A 739 -30.77 -30.85 -10.09
C ALA A 739 -30.22 -31.62 -11.33
N SER A 740 -29.61 -30.88 -12.26
CA SER A 740 -28.64 -31.30 -13.30
C SER A 740 -28.09 -30.01 -13.97
N ALA A 741 -26.80 -29.64 -13.88
CA ALA A 741 -25.60 -30.21 -14.52
C ALA A 741 -25.30 -29.61 -15.92
N GLY A 742 -24.10 -29.05 -16.10
CA GLY A 742 -23.59 -28.47 -17.36
C GLY A 742 -22.26 -27.73 -17.16
N ARG A 743 -21.34 -27.77 -18.14
CA ARG A 743 -20.00 -27.15 -18.09
C ARG A 743 -19.85 -26.01 -19.10
N ALA A 744 -18.86 -25.13 -18.82
CA ALA A 744 -17.87 -24.56 -19.76
C ALA A 744 -17.85 -23.02 -19.97
N ALA A 745 -16.69 -22.46 -19.59
CA ALA A 745 -15.84 -21.51 -20.34
C ALA A 745 -16.24 -20.03 -20.61
N CYS A 746 -15.23 -19.18 -20.36
CA CYS A 746 -14.90 -17.92 -21.04
C CYS A 746 -15.71 -16.62 -20.83
N SER A 747 -15.02 -15.66 -20.21
CA SER A 747 -14.92 -14.23 -20.57
C SER A 747 -16.19 -13.37 -20.79
N ALA A 748 -16.42 -12.42 -19.87
CA ALA A 748 -16.67 -11.02 -20.23
C ALA A 748 -16.45 -10.07 -19.03
N THR A 749 -15.76 -8.94 -19.26
CA THR A 749 -15.72 -7.81 -18.32
C THR A 749 -16.95 -6.92 -18.47
N ARG A 750 -17.65 -6.57 -17.37
CA ARG A 750 -17.96 -5.16 -17.01
C ARG A 750 -18.71 -4.98 -15.67
N THR A 751 -18.26 -3.98 -14.93
CA THR A 751 -19.00 -2.90 -14.22
C THR A 751 -20.55 -2.91 -14.27
N ASN A 752 -21.32 -2.41 -13.28
CA ASN A 752 -21.04 -1.23 -12.42
C ASN A 752 -22.04 -1.02 -11.24
N ARG A 753 -21.59 -0.29 -10.20
CA ARG A 753 -22.32 0.67 -9.32
C ARG A 753 -23.66 0.32 -8.61
N ARG A 754 -23.63 0.56 -7.28
CA ARG A 754 -24.68 1.20 -6.41
C ARG A 754 -25.95 0.36 -6.16
N VAL A 755 -26.76 0.58 -5.10
CA VAL A 755 -27.17 1.83 -4.43
C VAL A 755 -27.25 1.69 -2.88
N ASP A 756 -26.85 2.75 -2.17
CA ASP A 756 -27.15 2.97 -0.73
C ASP A 756 -28.60 3.44 -0.50
N ALA A 757 -29.28 2.90 0.52
CA ALA A 757 -30.10 3.67 1.47
C ALA A 757 -30.80 2.75 2.50
N LEU A 758 -30.82 3.15 3.79
CA LEU A 758 -32.01 3.78 4.40
C LEU A 758 -31.82 4.17 5.88
N ARG A 759 -32.09 5.46 6.16
CA ARG A 759 -32.72 6.05 7.37
C ARG A 759 -32.01 6.08 8.75
N ARG A 760 -31.65 7.33 9.10
CA ARG A 760 -32.12 8.12 10.28
C ARG A 760 -31.80 7.63 11.72
N ARG A 761 -31.10 8.50 12.47
CA ARG A 761 -31.59 9.23 13.66
C ARG A 761 -30.64 10.37 14.05
N GLY A 762 -31.16 11.44 14.67
CA GLY A 762 -30.40 12.40 15.50
C GLY A 762 -30.59 12.07 17.00
N PRO A 763 -30.41 13.00 17.98
CA PRO A 763 -30.37 14.47 17.86
C PRO A 763 -29.32 15.20 18.76
N GLY A 764 -29.39 16.54 18.82
CA GLY A 764 -28.69 17.40 19.80
C GLY A 764 -27.27 17.84 19.39
N TRP A 765 -26.67 18.91 19.94
CA TRP A 765 -27.08 19.80 21.05
C TRP A 765 -27.10 21.30 20.65
N HIS A 766 -27.22 22.23 21.61
CA HIS A 766 -27.48 23.68 21.40
C HIS A 766 -26.70 24.58 22.39
N ASN A 767 -26.69 25.90 22.11
CA ASN A 767 -26.34 27.03 23.00
C ASN A 767 -24.85 27.20 23.40
N ALA A 768 -24.33 28.39 23.75
CA ALA A 768 -24.73 29.82 23.63
C ALA A 768 -23.42 30.67 23.74
N ALA A 769 -23.15 31.80 23.05
CA ALA A 769 -23.89 33.05 22.77
C ALA A 769 -23.83 34.13 23.89
N MET A 770 -23.18 35.28 23.61
CA MET A 770 -23.26 36.63 24.26
C MET A 770 -22.51 37.64 23.33
N ARG A 771 -22.84 38.94 23.14
CA ARG A 771 -23.87 39.87 23.69
C ARG A 771 -24.14 41.07 22.74
N SER A 772 -25.34 41.68 22.82
CA SER A 772 -25.79 43.08 22.44
C SER A 772 -25.43 43.68 21.05
N SER A 773 -26.31 44.19 20.15
CA SER A 773 -27.64 44.91 20.21
C SER A 773 -27.56 46.42 20.52
N PRO A 774 -28.49 47.34 20.09
CA PRO A 774 -29.70 47.28 19.18
C PRO A 774 -29.53 48.13 17.85
N ASP A 775 -30.35 48.16 16.77
CA ASP A 775 -31.84 48.24 16.50
C ASP A 775 -32.41 49.72 16.55
N PRO A 776 -33.51 50.19 15.87
CA PRO A 776 -34.49 49.58 14.91
C PRO A 776 -34.99 50.44 13.67
N SER A 777 -36.01 49.91 12.94
CA SER A 777 -37.14 50.59 12.19
C SER A 777 -36.97 51.03 10.70
N VAL A 778 -37.98 51.09 9.77
CA VAL A 778 -39.40 50.61 9.56
C VAL A 778 -39.72 50.81 8.02
N VAL A 779 -40.25 49.90 7.16
CA VAL A 779 -41.59 49.23 6.99
C VAL A 779 -42.70 50.18 6.42
N PRO A 780 -43.63 49.84 5.44
CA PRO A 780 -43.73 48.78 4.39
C PRO A 780 -44.45 49.15 3.02
N VAL A 781 -44.84 48.10 2.22
CA VAL A 781 -45.75 47.87 1.02
C VAL A 781 -46.46 49.00 0.20
N ASP A 782 -46.68 48.76 -1.12
CA ASP A 782 -48.03 48.41 -1.71
C ASP A 782 -48.02 47.90 -3.20
N ALA A 783 -49.19 47.55 -3.79
CA ALA A 783 -49.42 46.99 -5.16
C ALA A 783 -50.55 47.77 -5.95
N PRO A 784 -51.17 47.38 -7.12
CA PRO A 784 -51.04 46.22 -8.04
C PRO A 784 -50.93 46.61 -9.59
N PRO A 785 -51.72 46.17 -10.65
CA PRO A 785 -51.12 45.85 -11.98
C PRO A 785 -51.55 46.61 -13.33
N PRO A 786 -52.50 46.20 -14.24
CA PRO A 786 -52.40 46.44 -15.72
C PRO A 786 -53.65 47.17 -16.38
N PRO A 787 -53.89 47.29 -17.74
CA PRO A 787 -53.22 46.78 -18.95
C PRO A 787 -52.92 47.82 -20.10
N ALA A 788 -53.66 47.85 -21.24
CA ALA A 788 -53.27 48.48 -22.54
C ALA A 788 -54.46 48.93 -23.45
N PRO A 789 -54.23 49.74 -24.53
CA PRO A 789 -54.66 49.39 -25.91
C PRO A 789 -53.78 49.91 -27.10
N SER A 790 -54.25 49.73 -28.35
CA SER A 790 -53.61 49.95 -29.70
C SER A 790 -54.10 51.26 -30.42
N PRO A 791 -54.08 51.53 -31.77
CA PRO A 791 -53.43 50.91 -32.98
C PRO A 791 -52.90 51.88 -34.13
N THR A 792 -52.29 51.29 -35.20
CA THR A 792 -52.21 51.61 -36.68
C THR A 792 -52.36 53.02 -37.34
N ALA A 793 -51.51 53.32 -38.36
CA ALA A 793 -51.86 53.94 -39.69
C ALA A 793 -50.67 53.98 -40.72
N GLY A 794 -50.92 54.23 -42.02
CA GLY A 794 -49.95 54.48 -43.14
C GLY A 794 -50.26 55.79 -43.91
N PRO A 795 -49.87 56.03 -45.21
CA PRO A 795 -49.17 55.21 -46.23
C PRO A 795 -48.01 55.96 -46.97
N ALA A 796 -47.77 55.70 -48.29
CA ALA A 796 -46.76 56.30 -49.21
C ALA A 796 -47.48 57.08 -50.39
N PRO A 797 -46.90 57.49 -51.56
CA PRO A 797 -45.53 57.37 -52.15
C PRO A 797 -45.01 58.61 -52.98
N THR A 798 -44.11 58.38 -53.97
CA THR A 798 -43.69 59.23 -55.14
C THR A 798 -42.49 60.20 -55.04
N GLY A 799 -41.89 60.55 -56.21
CA GLY A 799 -41.05 61.74 -56.43
C GLY A 799 -39.60 61.50 -56.90
N HIS A 800 -39.25 61.89 -58.13
CA HIS A 800 -37.91 61.65 -58.74
C HIS A 800 -37.04 62.93 -58.81
N ASP A 801 -35.78 62.79 -58.41
CA ASP A 801 -34.53 63.28 -59.06
C ASP A 801 -33.93 64.71 -58.85
N THR A 802 -32.59 64.72 -58.94
CA THR A 802 -31.60 65.80 -59.12
C THR A 802 -31.31 66.85 -58.01
N GLY A 803 -30.00 67.04 -57.73
CA GLY A 803 -29.42 68.39 -57.55
C GLY A 803 -29.03 68.88 -56.14
N ARG A 804 -27.75 68.70 -55.75
CA ARG A 804 -27.07 69.23 -54.54
C ARG A 804 -27.64 68.74 -53.19
N GLY A 805 -26.75 68.50 -52.21
CA GLY A 805 -27.09 67.78 -50.97
C GLY A 805 -26.97 68.59 -49.67
N PRO A 806 -27.77 68.26 -48.64
CA PRO A 806 -27.44 68.44 -47.22
C PRO A 806 -26.56 67.25 -46.76
N GLY A 807 -26.01 67.12 -45.54
CA GLY A 807 -26.29 67.67 -44.21
C GLY A 807 -25.96 66.56 -43.19
N PRO A 808 -25.73 66.85 -41.90
CA PRO A 808 -25.25 65.83 -40.96
C PRO A 808 -26.34 64.84 -40.54
N ALA A 809 -26.03 63.54 -40.61
CA ALA A 809 -26.84 62.51 -39.96
C ALA A 809 -26.80 62.68 -38.42
N PRO A 810 -27.91 62.41 -37.69
CA PRO A 810 -28.07 62.88 -36.32
C PRO A 810 -27.14 62.17 -35.32
N ALA A 811 -26.46 62.96 -34.49
CA ALA A 811 -25.55 62.47 -33.44
C ALA A 811 -26.22 61.47 -32.47
N ALA A 812 -27.53 61.57 -32.26
CA ALA A 812 -28.31 60.64 -31.44
C ALA A 812 -28.25 59.18 -31.91
N ALA A 813 -28.12 58.93 -33.23
CA ALA A 813 -27.97 57.58 -33.77
C ALA A 813 -26.59 56.98 -33.46
N VAL A 814 -25.54 57.79 -33.60
CA VAL A 814 -24.14 57.39 -33.31
C VAL A 814 -23.96 57.08 -31.81
N LEU A 815 -24.57 57.90 -30.93
CA LEU A 815 -24.49 57.72 -29.48
C LEU A 815 -25.22 56.46 -28.97
N ARG A 816 -26.24 55.96 -29.67
CA ARG A 816 -26.92 54.69 -29.32
C ARG A 816 -26.19 53.43 -29.84
N ALA A 817 -25.37 53.53 -30.89
CA ALA A 817 -24.71 52.37 -31.50
C ALA A 817 -23.60 51.77 -30.62
N VAL A 818 -22.80 52.61 -29.96
CA VAL A 818 -21.64 52.19 -29.15
C VAL A 818 -22.01 51.28 -27.94
N PRO A 819 -23.00 51.61 -27.08
CA PRO A 819 -23.36 50.73 -25.97
C PRO A 819 -23.94 49.39 -26.42
N LEU A 820 -24.71 49.36 -27.50
CA LEU A 820 -25.24 48.11 -28.07
C LEU A 820 -24.12 47.22 -28.61
N GLY A 821 -23.17 47.78 -29.37
CA GLY A 821 -22.01 47.05 -29.86
C GLY A 821 -21.17 46.45 -28.74
N LEU A 822 -21.00 47.17 -27.63
CA LEU A 822 -20.27 46.66 -26.46
C LEU A 822 -21.04 45.55 -25.71
N ALA A 823 -22.35 45.71 -25.51
CA ALA A 823 -23.17 44.69 -24.88
C ALA A 823 -23.13 43.37 -25.67
N LEU A 824 -23.20 43.45 -27.00
CA LEU A 824 -23.06 42.28 -27.89
C LEU A 824 -21.66 41.67 -27.85
N ALA A 825 -20.59 42.47 -27.73
CA ALA A 825 -19.23 41.97 -27.57
C ALA A 825 -19.05 41.23 -26.22
N LEU A 826 -19.66 41.71 -25.14
CA LEU A 826 -19.66 41.05 -23.83
C LEU A 826 -20.44 39.73 -23.86
N VAL A 827 -21.63 39.70 -24.48
CA VAL A 827 -22.40 38.46 -24.68
C VAL A 827 -21.61 37.46 -25.53
N SER A 828 -20.93 37.92 -26.58
CA SER A 828 -20.06 37.08 -27.42
C SER A 828 -18.90 36.47 -26.63
N ALA A 829 -18.17 37.28 -25.85
CA ALA A 829 -17.07 36.81 -25.01
C ALA A 829 -17.52 35.81 -23.93
N VAL A 830 -18.69 36.04 -23.31
CA VAL A 830 -19.27 35.09 -22.35
C VAL A 830 -19.67 33.78 -23.02
N ALA A 831 -20.29 33.86 -24.20
CA ALA A 831 -20.74 32.69 -24.96
C ALA A 831 -19.56 31.85 -25.47
N PHE A 832 -18.51 32.48 -26.02
CA PHE A 832 -17.27 31.80 -26.39
C PHE A 832 -16.54 31.20 -25.18
N GLY A 833 -16.47 31.91 -24.04
CA GLY A 833 -15.74 31.44 -22.86
C GLY A 833 -16.28 30.13 -22.29
N GLY A 834 -17.60 29.92 -22.37
CA GLY A 834 -18.23 28.64 -22.00
C GLY A 834 -17.89 27.46 -22.92
N SER A 835 -17.17 27.67 -24.04
CA SER A 835 -16.82 26.60 -24.97
C SER A 835 -15.85 25.57 -24.39
N GLY A 836 -14.87 25.98 -23.58
CA GLY A 836 -13.94 25.03 -22.96
C GLY A 836 -14.66 24.17 -21.92
N THR A 837 -15.46 24.83 -21.08
CA THR A 837 -16.23 24.23 -19.99
C THR A 837 -17.25 23.20 -20.50
N ALA A 838 -17.96 23.49 -21.58
CA ALA A 838 -18.92 22.56 -22.18
C ALA A 838 -18.26 21.46 -23.03
N ALA A 839 -17.07 21.70 -23.61
CA ALA A 839 -16.33 20.68 -24.35
C ALA A 839 -15.75 19.58 -23.44
N LYS A 840 -15.23 19.94 -22.26
CA LYS A 840 -14.45 19.03 -21.40
C LYS A 840 -15.21 17.71 -21.05
N PRO A 841 -16.48 17.71 -20.61
CA PRO A 841 -17.22 16.48 -20.31
C PRO A 841 -17.46 15.56 -21.52
N LEU A 842 -17.57 16.13 -22.73
CA LEU A 842 -17.70 15.34 -23.97
C LEU A 842 -16.37 14.67 -24.33
N ILE A 843 -15.26 15.38 -24.11
CA ILE A 843 -13.91 14.89 -24.38
C ILE A 843 -13.52 13.79 -23.37
N GLU A 844 -13.83 13.98 -22.09
CA GLU A 844 -13.62 12.96 -21.04
C GLU A 844 -14.50 11.72 -21.23
N ALA A 845 -15.66 11.86 -21.88
CA ALA A 845 -16.50 10.73 -22.27
C ALA A 845 -16.00 9.97 -23.52
N GLY A 846 -14.99 10.50 -24.23
CA GLY A 846 -14.32 9.83 -25.35
C GLY A 846 -14.45 10.52 -26.72
N LEU A 847 -15.11 11.67 -26.82
CA LEU A 847 -15.19 12.42 -28.08
C LEU A 847 -13.87 13.16 -28.33
N SER A 848 -13.26 13.05 -29.53
CA SER A 848 -12.00 13.78 -29.79
C SER A 848 -12.24 15.30 -29.75
N PRO A 849 -11.24 16.14 -29.39
CA PRO A 849 -11.39 17.59 -29.44
C PRO A 849 -11.75 18.11 -30.84
N ALA A 850 -11.20 17.46 -31.89
CA ALA A 850 -11.53 17.74 -33.28
C ALA A 850 -12.99 17.38 -33.63
N HIS A 851 -13.49 16.21 -33.20
CA HIS A 851 -14.90 15.84 -33.38
C HIS A 851 -15.83 16.76 -32.59
N THR A 852 -15.41 17.23 -31.42
CA THR A 852 -16.17 18.17 -30.57
C THR A 852 -16.32 19.54 -31.24
N VAL A 853 -15.30 20.03 -31.95
CA VAL A 853 -15.44 21.27 -32.73
C VAL A 853 -16.10 21.08 -34.09
N TRP A 854 -15.93 19.92 -34.74
CA TRP A 854 -16.76 19.60 -35.90
C TRP A 854 -18.25 19.62 -35.53
N LEU A 855 -18.62 18.97 -34.42
CA LEU A 855 -19.98 18.95 -33.87
C LEU A 855 -20.52 20.37 -33.65
N ARG A 856 -19.74 21.26 -33.03
CA ARG A 856 -20.19 22.65 -32.76
C ARG A 856 -20.40 23.45 -34.04
N VAL A 857 -19.47 23.38 -34.99
CA VAL A 857 -19.52 24.17 -36.24
C VAL A 857 -20.56 23.61 -37.21
N ALA A 858 -20.61 22.29 -37.40
CA ALA A 858 -21.61 21.64 -38.26
C ALA A 858 -23.04 21.79 -37.68
N GLY A 859 -23.21 21.61 -36.36
CA GLY A 859 -24.49 21.85 -35.70
C GLY A 859 -24.96 23.30 -35.83
N ALA A 860 -24.06 24.27 -35.66
CA ALA A 860 -24.39 25.69 -35.83
C ALA A 860 -24.72 26.04 -37.29
N ALA A 861 -24.01 25.45 -38.25
CA ALA A 861 -24.29 25.59 -39.68
C ALA A 861 -25.68 25.04 -40.05
N LEU A 862 -26.07 23.88 -39.50
CA LEU A 862 -27.41 23.31 -39.67
C LEU A 862 -28.51 24.21 -39.09
N VAL A 863 -28.33 24.71 -37.86
CA VAL A 863 -29.27 25.64 -37.20
C VAL A 863 -29.44 26.94 -38.00
N LEU A 864 -28.40 27.40 -38.70
CA LEU A 864 -28.41 28.63 -39.49
C LEU A 864 -28.76 28.42 -40.98
N LEU A 865 -29.11 27.20 -41.43
CA LEU A 865 -29.59 26.96 -42.79
C LEU A 865 -30.76 27.86 -43.23
N PRO A 866 -31.80 28.12 -42.40
CA PRO A 866 -32.89 29.03 -42.78
C PRO A 866 -32.41 30.48 -42.99
N VAL A 867 -31.40 30.91 -42.22
CA VAL A 867 -30.77 32.25 -42.35
C VAL A 867 -29.95 32.31 -43.64
N ALA A 868 -29.13 31.30 -43.92
CA ALA A 868 -28.41 31.21 -45.19
C ALA A 868 -29.37 31.23 -46.39
N TRP A 869 -30.43 30.41 -46.38
CA TRP A 869 -31.44 30.36 -47.45
C TRP A 869 -32.16 31.68 -47.69
N ARG A 870 -32.51 32.40 -46.61
CA ARG A 870 -33.11 33.75 -46.67
C ARG A 870 -32.15 34.76 -47.30
N HIS A 871 -30.85 34.65 -47.01
CA HIS A 871 -29.81 35.57 -47.49
C HIS A 871 -28.99 35.02 -48.67
N ARG A 872 -29.54 34.08 -49.46
CA ARG A 872 -28.84 33.37 -50.55
C ARG A 872 -28.16 34.26 -51.60
N GLU A 873 -28.68 35.45 -51.83
CA GLU A 873 -28.06 36.45 -52.72
C GLU A 873 -26.69 36.93 -52.24
N ALA A 874 -26.35 36.81 -50.94
CA ALA A 874 -25.04 37.17 -50.41
C ALA A 874 -23.91 36.39 -51.11
N VAL A 875 -24.17 35.14 -51.51
CA VAL A 875 -23.23 34.28 -52.25
C VAL A 875 -22.91 34.87 -53.63
N LEU A 876 -23.91 35.41 -54.32
CA LEU A 876 -23.72 36.07 -55.62
C LEU A 876 -23.12 37.48 -55.46
N ARG A 877 -23.46 38.19 -54.38
CA ARG A 877 -23.05 39.58 -54.14
C ARG A 877 -21.59 39.72 -53.67
N ARG A 878 -21.07 38.81 -52.82
CA ARG A 878 -19.66 38.81 -52.37
C ARG A 878 -19.11 37.40 -52.06
N PRO A 879 -18.98 36.50 -53.05
CA PRO A 879 -18.53 35.12 -52.81
C PRO A 879 -17.16 35.05 -52.12
N GLY A 880 -16.20 35.89 -52.54
CA GLY A 880 -14.86 35.92 -51.95
C GLY A 880 -14.81 36.37 -50.48
N LEU A 881 -15.77 37.20 -50.02
CA LEU A 881 -15.85 37.58 -48.60
C LEU A 881 -16.35 36.40 -47.75
N LEU A 882 -17.40 35.71 -48.21
CA LEU A 882 -17.96 34.56 -47.50
C LEU A 882 -16.97 33.39 -47.46
N LEU A 883 -16.30 33.12 -48.59
CA LEU A 883 -15.24 32.11 -48.69
C LEU A 883 -14.04 32.45 -47.79
N GLY A 884 -13.57 33.70 -47.81
CA GLY A 884 -12.48 34.16 -46.94
C GLY A 884 -12.84 34.07 -45.45
N PHE A 885 -14.08 34.39 -45.08
CA PHE A 885 -14.55 34.28 -43.69
C PHE A 885 -14.69 32.81 -43.26
N GLY A 886 -15.31 31.94 -44.08
CA GLY A 886 -15.39 30.51 -43.77
C GLY A 886 -14.02 29.82 -43.69
N LEU A 887 -13.09 30.19 -44.58
CA LEU A 887 -11.74 29.64 -44.62
C LEU A 887 -10.86 30.14 -43.46
N LEU A 888 -10.76 31.45 -43.23
CA LEU A 888 -9.85 32.00 -42.23
C LEU A 888 -10.53 32.15 -40.86
N ALA A 889 -11.66 32.85 -40.82
CA ALA A 889 -12.33 33.25 -39.58
C ALA A 889 -13.07 32.11 -38.87
N VAL A 890 -13.39 31.02 -39.58
CA VAL A 890 -13.98 29.80 -39.00
C VAL A 890 -12.98 28.64 -39.06
N ALA A 891 -12.77 28.02 -40.23
CA ALA A 891 -11.97 26.80 -40.33
C ALA A 891 -10.50 27.00 -39.92
N GLY A 892 -9.88 28.11 -40.32
CA GLY A 892 -8.47 28.42 -40.10
C GLY A 892 -8.11 28.58 -38.63
N VAL A 893 -8.87 29.39 -37.88
CA VAL A 893 -8.72 29.52 -36.41
C VAL A 893 -8.76 28.15 -35.75
N GLN A 894 -9.83 27.37 -36.02
CA GLN A 894 -10.01 26.06 -35.38
C GLN A 894 -8.90 25.07 -35.75
N ALA A 895 -8.63 24.86 -37.05
CA ALA A 895 -7.66 23.86 -37.50
C ALA A 895 -6.24 24.20 -37.03
N CYS A 896 -5.85 25.48 -37.04
CA CYS A 896 -4.55 25.91 -36.53
C CYS A 896 -4.47 25.74 -35.01
N TYR A 897 -5.52 26.07 -34.25
CA TYR A 897 -5.52 25.84 -32.80
C TYR A 897 -5.43 24.35 -32.42
N PHE A 898 -6.14 23.45 -33.12
CA PHE A 898 -6.00 22.01 -32.90
C PHE A 898 -4.62 21.45 -33.29
N ALA A 899 -4.04 21.95 -34.38
CA ALA A 899 -2.66 21.64 -34.74
C ALA A 899 -1.64 22.19 -33.72
N ALA A 900 -1.97 23.28 -33.01
CA ALA A 900 -1.16 23.80 -31.90
C ALA A 900 -1.27 22.95 -30.63
N ILE A 901 -2.48 22.69 -30.10
CA ILE A 901 -2.63 21.98 -28.82
C ILE A 901 -2.26 20.49 -28.87
N SER A 902 -2.14 19.91 -30.07
CA SER A 902 -1.56 18.57 -30.27
C SER A 902 -0.02 18.53 -30.18
N ARG A 903 0.63 19.69 -30.04
CA ARG A 903 2.09 19.88 -30.14
C ARG A 903 2.70 20.69 -29.00
N ILE A 904 2.05 21.79 -28.62
CA ILE A 904 2.40 22.63 -27.47
C ILE A 904 1.29 22.60 -26.42
N PRO A 905 1.60 22.89 -25.14
CA PRO A 905 0.63 22.78 -24.06
C PRO A 905 -0.50 23.79 -24.21
N VAL A 906 -1.71 23.40 -23.83
CA VAL A 906 -2.96 24.14 -24.12
C VAL A 906 -2.86 25.62 -23.70
N GLY A 907 -2.32 25.91 -22.52
CA GLY A 907 -2.13 27.29 -22.07
C GLY A 907 -1.15 28.10 -22.93
N VAL A 908 -0.06 27.50 -23.39
CA VAL A 908 0.89 28.17 -24.29
C VAL A 908 0.26 28.44 -25.66
N ALA A 909 -0.56 27.51 -26.17
CA ALA A 909 -1.31 27.70 -27.42
C ALA A 909 -2.33 28.84 -27.29
N LEU A 910 -3.15 28.82 -26.23
CA LEU A 910 -4.14 29.87 -25.94
C LEU A 910 -3.48 31.24 -25.81
N LEU A 911 -2.41 31.37 -25.03
CA LEU A 911 -1.69 32.64 -24.87
C LEU A 911 -1.27 33.23 -26.23
N ILE A 912 -0.71 32.38 -27.10
CA ILE A 912 -0.24 32.80 -28.43
C ILE A 912 -1.42 33.15 -29.35
N GLU A 913 -2.53 32.41 -29.29
CA GLU A 913 -3.75 32.73 -30.04
C GLU A 913 -4.32 34.10 -29.64
N TYR A 914 -4.46 34.36 -28.34
CA TYR A 914 -4.90 35.65 -27.79
C TYR A 914 -3.89 36.82 -27.96
N LEU A 915 -2.79 36.62 -28.69
CA LEU A 915 -2.03 37.72 -29.29
C LEU A 915 -2.75 38.32 -30.51
N GLY A 916 -3.84 37.72 -30.99
CA GLY A 916 -4.66 38.21 -32.11
C GLY A 916 -5.10 39.67 -31.97
N PRO A 917 -5.65 40.16 -30.84
CA PRO A 917 -6.00 41.57 -30.69
C PRO A 917 -4.81 42.56 -30.71
N PRO A 918 -3.66 42.29 -30.04
CA PRO A 918 -2.41 43.02 -30.30
C PRO A 918 -1.97 43.00 -31.78
N LEU A 919 -2.05 41.85 -32.45
CA LEU A 919 -1.70 41.71 -33.87
C LEU A 919 -2.67 42.47 -34.78
N LEU A 920 -3.95 42.55 -34.44
CA LEU A 920 -4.96 43.36 -35.10
C LEU A 920 -4.65 44.87 -34.94
N ILE A 921 -4.25 45.30 -33.75
CA ILE A 921 -3.79 46.67 -33.49
C ILE A 921 -2.54 47.00 -34.33
N ALA A 922 -1.57 46.07 -34.38
CA ALA A 922 -0.38 46.22 -35.21
C ALA A 922 -0.74 46.27 -36.71
N TYR A 923 -1.64 45.43 -37.19
CA TYR A 923 -2.12 45.39 -38.57
C TYR A 923 -2.85 46.68 -38.97
N VAL A 924 -3.77 47.18 -38.15
CA VAL A 924 -4.48 48.45 -38.39
C VAL A 924 -3.51 49.63 -38.42
N ARG A 925 -2.50 49.65 -37.54
CA ARG A 925 -1.51 50.73 -37.45
C ARG A 925 -0.43 50.69 -38.54
N LEU A 926 0.07 49.51 -38.90
CA LEU A 926 1.21 49.35 -39.80
C LEU A 926 0.80 49.08 -41.25
N VAL A 927 -0.22 48.26 -41.47
CA VAL A 927 -0.69 47.85 -42.80
C VAL A 927 -1.79 48.78 -43.30
N GLN A 928 -2.87 48.97 -42.52
CA GLN A 928 -3.94 49.92 -42.90
C GLN A 928 -3.55 51.39 -42.68
N ARG A 929 -2.42 51.65 -41.99
CA ARG A 929 -1.89 52.99 -41.65
C ARG A 929 -2.88 53.91 -40.92
N ARG A 930 -3.87 53.34 -40.22
CA ARG A 930 -4.88 54.11 -39.47
C ARG A 930 -4.36 54.45 -38.08
N PRO A 931 -4.70 55.62 -37.52
CA PRO A 931 -4.38 55.94 -36.12
C PRO A 931 -5.13 54.97 -35.19
N VAL A 932 -4.44 54.48 -34.17
CA VAL A 932 -5.02 53.67 -33.09
C VAL A 932 -4.81 54.42 -31.77
N SER A 933 -5.85 54.48 -30.94
CA SER A 933 -5.77 55.17 -29.65
C SER A 933 -4.68 54.59 -28.74
N ARG A 934 -3.95 55.46 -28.04
CA ARG A 934 -2.97 55.06 -27.03
C ARG A 934 -3.63 54.23 -25.92
N ARG A 935 -4.86 54.56 -25.54
CA ARG A 935 -5.68 53.82 -24.53
C ARG A 935 -5.99 52.39 -24.99
N ALA A 936 -6.37 52.19 -26.26
CA ALA A 936 -6.60 50.86 -26.83
C ALA A 936 -5.31 50.03 -26.93
N THR A 937 -4.18 50.66 -27.30
CA THR A 937 -2.87 49.98 -27.37
C THR A 937 -2.40 49.55 -25.97
N ALA A 938 -2.57 50.41 -24.96
CA ALA A 938 -2.24 50.10 -23.57
C ALA A 938 -3.15 49.02 -22.99
N GLY A 939 -4.47 49.11 -23.20
CA GLY A 939 -5.45 48.12 -22.76
C GLY A 939 -5.17 46.71 -23.31
N ALA A 940 -4.77 46.61 -24.59
CA ALA A 940 -4.35 45.35 -25.19
C ALA A 940 -3.10 44.75 -24.51
N GLY A 941 -2.09 45.58 -24.21
CA GLY A 941 -0.88 45.13 -23.52
C GLY A 941 -1.14 44.65 -22.08
N VAL A 942 -1.97 45.40 -21.34
CA VAL A 942 -2.40 45.01 -19.98
C VAL A 942 -3.24 43.73 -20.01
N ALA A 943 -4.12 43.57 -21.00
CA ALA A 943 -4.92 42.36 -21.15
C ALA A 943 -4.06 41.11 -21.46
N VAL A 944 -3.05 41.21 -22.33
CA VAL A 944 -2.12 40.09 -22.58
C VAL A 944 -1.28 39.76 -21.34
N ALA A 945 -0.82 40.77 -20.59
CA ALA A 945 -0.08 40.55 -19.35
C ALA A 945 -0.94 39.86 -18.28
N GLY A 946 -2.20 40.30 -18.11
CA GLY A 946 -3.16 39.63 -17.23
C GLY A 946 -3.46 38.20 -17.67
N LEU A 947 -3.64 37.97 -18.96
CA LEU A 947 -3.88 36.65 -19.53
C LEU A 947 -2.71 35.68 -19.29
N ALA A 948 -1.47 36.16 -19.36
CA ALA A 948 -0.30 35.34 -19.02
C ALA A 948 -0.31 34.84 -17.55
N CYS A 949 -1.03 35.53 -16.67
CA CYS A 949 -1.28 35.09 -15.30
C CYS A 949 -2.53 34.19 -15.16
N VAL A 950 -3.62 34.46 -15.90
CA VAL A 950 -4.82 33.58 -15.96
C VAL A 950 -4.47 32.17 -16.48
N VAL A 951 -3.64 32.13 -17.51
CA VAL A 951 -3.26 30.91 -18.23
C VAL A 951 -2.01 30.23 -17.62
N GLU A 952 -1.52 30.77 -16.49
CA GLU A 952 -0.38 30.26 -15.72
C GLU A 952 0.84 29.87 -16.58
N VAL A 953 1.37 30.81 -17.36
CA VAL A 953 2.33 30.51 -18.45
C VAL A 953 3.65 29.85 -17.98
N TRP A 954 3.95 29.88 -16.68
CA TRP A 954 5.04 29.12 -16.05
C TRP A 954 4.74 27.61 -15.89
N ASN A 955 3.47 27.22 -15.77
CA ASN A 955 3.02 25.85 -15.53
C ASN A 955 3.01 25.02 -16.83
N GLY A 956 4.23 24.62 -17.25
CA GLY A 956 4.43 23.67 -18.34
C GLY A 956 4.76 24.32 -19.67
N LEU A 957 5.87 25.06 -19.74
CA LEU A 957 6.48 25.47 -21.01
C LEU A 957 7.09 24.26 -21.73
N SER A 958 6.67 24.01 -22.98
CA SER A 958 7.43 23.16 -23.92
C SER A 958 7.30 23.69 -25.34
N PHE A 959 8.44 23.86 -26.02
CA PHE A 959 8.53 24.53 -27.32
C PHE A 959 8.64 23.51 -28.48
N ASP A 960 7.51 23.15 -29.11
CA ASP A 960 7.52 22.69 -30.52
C ASP A 960 7.39 23.93 -31.41
N ALA A 961 8.40 24.18 -32.24
CA ALA A 961 8.40 25.31 -33.18
C ALA A 961 7.23 25.25 -34.18
N LEU A 962 6.79 24.05 -34.60
CA LEU A 962 5.64 23.90 -35.48
C LEU A 962 4.32 24.12 -34.72
N GLY A 963 4.25 23.70 -33.45
CA GLY A 963 3.10 24.01 -32.57
C GLY A 963 2.96 25.52 -32.30
N VAL A 964 4.08 26.22 -32.10
CA VAL A 964 4.11 27.69 -32.01
C VAL A 964 3.72 28.36 -33.33
N LEU A 965 4.19 27.85 -34.48
CA LEU A 965 3.77 28.33 -35.80
C LEU A 965 2.27 28.12 -36.05
N PHE A 966 1.70 26.99 -35.60
CA PHE A 966 0.26 26.76 -35.67
C PHE A 966 -0.53 27.70 -34.74
N ALA A 967 -0.07 27.98 -33.52
CA ALA A 967 -0.74 28.93 -32.63
C ALA A 967 -0.66 30.38 -33.16
N LEU A 968 0.48 30.78 -33.74
CA LEU A 968 0.60 32.04 -34.48
C LEU A 968 -0.30 32.06 -35.73
N GLY A 969 -0.49 30.91 -36.38
CA GLY A 969 -1.47 30.72 -37.45
C GLY A 969 -2.91 30.96 -37.00
N ALA A 970 -3.30 30.42 -35.84
CA ALA A 970 -4.60 30.67 -35.22
C ALA A 970 -4.78 32.17 -34.90
N ALA A 971 -3.80 32.81 -34.27
CA ALA A 971 -3.80 34.25 -33.99
C ALA A 971 -3.95 35.10 -35.28
N CYS A 972 -3.25 34.73 -36.36
CA CYS A 972 -3.38 35.39 -37.66
C CYS A 972 -4.77 35.19 -38.28
N CYS A 973 -5.35 34.00 -38.17
CA CYS A 973 -6.72 33.70 -38.60
C CYS A 973 -7.76 34.48 -37.76
N GLN A 974 -7.50 34.69 -36.46
CA GLN A 974 -8.34 35.49 -35.56
C GLN A 974 -8.29 36.99 -35.93
N VAL A 975 -7.14 37.53 -36.34
CA VAL A 975 -7.06 38.85 -37.00
C VAL A 975 -7.93 38.87 -38.26
N GLY A 976 -7.93 37.80 -39.04
CA GLY A 976 -8.81 37.58 -40.18
C GLY A 976 -10.30 37.70 -39.84
N TYR A 977 -10.76 37.10 -38.74
CA TYR A 977 -12.14 37.23 -38.24
C TYR A 977 -12.55 38.70 -38.07
N PHE A 978 -11.76 39.47 -37.32
CA PHE A 978 -12.07 40.88 -37.05
C PHE A 978 -12.02 41.75 -38.31
N VAL A 979 -11.05 41.52 -39.20
CA VAL A 979 -10.89 42.28 -40.45
C VAL A 979 -12.01 41.98 -41.45
N LEU A 980 -12.42 40.72 -41.58
CA LEU A 980 -13.45 40.31 -42.55
C LEU A 980 -14.88 40.62 -42.06
N ALA A 981 -15.16 40.52 -40.76
CA ALA A 981 -16.42 41.01 -40.17
C ALA A 981 -16.60 42.52 -40.40
N ASP A 982 -15.54 43.30 -40.20
CA ASP A 982 -15.48 44.75 -40.45
C ASP A 982 -15.51 45.10 -41.95
N ALA A 983 -15.07 44.20 -42.84
CA ALA A 983 -15.18 44.34 -44.29
C ALA A 983 -16.62 44.09 -44.80
N GLY A 984 -17.42 43.26 -44.11
CA GLY A 984 -18.82 43.00 -44.46
C GLY A 984 -19.68 44.26 -44.51
N ARG A 985 -19.46 45.20 -43.59
CA ARG A 985 -20.15 46.50 -43.55
C ARG A 985 -19.56 47.60 -44.46
N ARG A 986 -18.48 47.33 -45.21
CA ARG A 986 -17.78 48.35 -46.03
C ARG A 986 -17.85 48.07 -47.52
N GLY A 987 -18.04 49.11 -48.32
CA GLY A 987 -18.21 49.03 -49.77
C GLY A 987 -19.69 49.08 -50.18
N GLU A 988 -19.94 49.38 -51.47
CA GLU A 988 -21.23 49.80 -52.05
C GLU A 988 -22.42 48.88 -51.79
N ARG A 989 -22.17 47.58 -51.55
CA ARG A 989 -23.20 46.57 -51.25
C ARG A 989 -22.82 45.84 -49.96
N PRO A 990 -23.20 46.32 -48.76
CA PRO A 990 -22.86 45.66 -47.50
C PRO A 990 -23.48 44.25 -47.41
N VAL A 991 -22.85 43.38 -46.61
CA VAL A 991 -23.32 42.03 -46.32
C VAL A 991 -23.82 41.97 -44.88
N ASP A 992 -25.04 41.46 -44.73
CA ASP A 992 -25.70 41.26 -43.44
C ASP A 992 -24.83 40.39 -42.49
N PRO A 993 -24.61 40.79 -41.23
CA PRO A 993 -23.80 40.03 -40.27
C PRO A 993 -24.36 38.63 -39.98
N LEU A 994 -25.68 38.43 -40.06
CA LEU A 994 -26.33 37.12 -39.91
C LEU A 994 -25.97 36.22 -41.12
N ALA A 995 -25.99 36.79 -42.32
CA ALA A 995 -25.61 36.09 -43.55
C ALA A 995 -24.11 35.72 -43.57
N LEU A 996 -23.24 36.65 -43.16
CA LEU A 996 -21.80 36.43 -43.05
C LEU A 996 -21.48 35.30 -42.06
N SER A 997 -22.17 35.29 -40.91
CA SER A 997 -22.03 34.23 -39.90
C SER A 997 -22.54 32.87 -40.39
N ALA A 998 -23.74 32.83 -40.98
CA ALA A 998 -24.36 31.59 -41.45
C ALA A 998 -23.55 30.95 -42.59
N TYR A 999 -23.15 31.71 -43.61
CA TYR A 999 -22.31 31.20 -44.69
C TYR A 999 -20.88 30.91 -44.25
N GLY A 1000 -20.33 31.69 -43.32
CA GLY A 1000 -19.05 31.40 -42.68
C GLY A 1000 -19.03 30.02 -42.00
N LEU A 1001 -20.04 29.73 -41.19
CA LEU A 1001 -20.17 28.46 -40.48
C LEU A 1001 -20.46 27.29 -41.43
N LEU A 1002 -21.27 27.48 -42.49
CA LEU A 1002 -21.49 26.46 -43.53
C LEU A 1002 -20.20 26.10 -44.27
N ILE A 1003 -19.45 27.09 -44.75
CA ILE A 1003 -18.18 26.87 -45.45
C ILE A 1003 -17.14 26.27 -44.49
N GLY A 1004 -17.10 26.76 -43.25
CA GLY A 1004 -16.24 26.21 -42.20
C GLY A 1004 -16.56 24.74 -41.86
N ALA A 1005 -17.84 24.37 -41.78
CA ALA A 1005 -18.28 22.99 -41.55
C ALA A 1005 -17.84 22.06 -42.69
N VAL A 1006 -17.99 22.47 -43.96
CA VAL A 1006 -17.53 21.68 -45.11
C VAL A 1006 -16.02 21.46 -45.07
N LEU A 1007 -15.23 22.53 -44.85
CA LEU A 1007 -13.77 22.45 -44.76
C LEU A 1007 -13.30 21.58 -43.58
N LEU A 1008 -13.92 21.73 -42.41
CA LEU A 1008 -13.58 20.93 -41.23
C LEU A 1008 -14.01 19.46 -41.40
N THR A 1009 -15.11 19.15 -42.10
CA THR A 1009 -15.55 17.75 -42.34
C THR A 1009 -14.46 16.91 -42.99
N ALA A 1010 -13.75 17.46 -43.99
CA ALA A 1010 -12.64 16.76 -44.64
C ALA A 1010 -11.42 16.58 -43.72
N ALA A 1011 -11.17 17.53 -42.82
CA ALA A 1011 -10.04 17.51 -41.89
C ALA A 1011 -10.29 16.65 -40.64
N THR A 1012 -11.53 16.56 -40.15
CA THR A 1012 -11.87 15.91 -38.87
C THR A 1012 -12.51 14.54 -39.01
N ARG A 1013 -12.86 14.09 -40.22
CA ARG A 1013 -13.39 12.75 -40.52
C ARG A 1013 -14.48 12.24 -39.55
N PRO A 1014 -15.63 12.95 -39.43
CA PRO A 1014 -16.63 12.70 -38.41
C PRO A 1014 -17.27 11.29 -38.43
N TRP A 1015 -17.06 10.49 -39.48
CA TRP A 1015 -17.45 9.08 -39.53
C TRP A 1015 -16.57 8.16 -38.65
N GLU A 1016 -15.41 8.63 -38.17
CA GLU A 1016 -14.51 7.89 -37.26
C GLU A 1016 -14.90 8.07 -35.76
N ALA A 1017 -16.06 8.68 -35.45
CA ALA A 1017 -16.48 9.05 -34.09
C ALA A 1017 -17.61 8.16 -33.50
N ASP A 1018 -17.51 7.79 -32.21
CA ASP A 1018 -18.62 7.14 -31.48
C ASP A 1018 -19.71 8.16 -31.11
N TRP A 1019 -20.61 8.45 -32.06
CA TRP A 1019 -21.77 9.32 -31.83
C TRP A 1019 -22.78 8.75 -30.81
N SER A 1020 -22.71 7.45 -30.47
CA SER A 1020 -23.59 6.88 -29.43
C SER A 1020 -23.26 7.41 -28.02
N LEU A 1021 -22.13 8.09 -27.84
CA LEU A 1021 -21.80 8.87 -26.63
C LEU A 1021 -22.84 9.96 -26.34
N LEU A 1022 -23.44 10.58 -27.36
CA LEU A 1022 -24.42 11.66 -27.18
C LEU A 1022 -25.73 11.19 -26.51
N GLY A 1023 -26.03 9.89 -26.55
CA GLY A 1023 -27.16 9.27 -25.84
C GLY A 1023 -26.85 8.85 -24.40
N ARG A 1024 -25.63 9.08 -23.89
CA ARG A 1024 -25.20 8.65 -22.54
C ARG A 1024 -25.22 9.83 -21.56
N SER A 1025 -24.94 9.56 -20.28
CA SER A 1025 -24.69 10.63 -19.28
C SER A 1025 -23.18 10.87 -19.08
N VAL A 1026 -22.80 12.15 -19.08
CA VAL A 1026 -21.45 12.65 -18.77
C VAL A 1026 -21.38 13.14 -17.32
N ALA A 1027 -20.17 13.26 -16.79
CA ALA A 1027 -19.93 13.89 -15.49
C ALA A 1027 -19.57 15.37 -15.68
N MET A 1028 -20.13 16.25 -14.84
CA MET A 1028 -19.78 17.67 -14.73
C MET A 1028 -19.82 18.01 -13.24
N ASP A 1029 -18.67 18.33 -12.65
CA ASP A 1029 -18.43 18.47 -11.20
C ASP A 1029 -19.18 17.43 -10.33
N GLY A 1030 -18.91 16.13 -10.57
CA GLY A 1030 -19.56 15.01 -9.88
C GLY A 1030 -21.03 14.75 -10.24
N HIS A 1031 -21.77 15.75 -10.72
CA HIS A 1031 -23.15 15.62 -11.20
C HIS A 1031 -23.22 14.90 -12.56
N ARG A 1032 -24.37 14.28 -12.84
CA ARG A 1032 -24.61 13.52 -14.08
C ARG A 1032 -25.59 14.26 -14.99
N LEU A 1033 -25.10 14.69 -16.15
CA LEU A 1033 -25.90 15.38 -17.16
C LEU A 1033 -26.03 14.50 -18.42
N PRO A 1034 -27.14 14.54 -19.17
CA PRO A 1034 -27.18 13.94 -20.50
C PRO A 1034 -26.13 14.59 -21.41
N ALA A 1035 -25.37 13.81 -22.17
CA ALA A 1035 -24.31 14.31 -23.08
C ALA A 1035 -24.84 15.33 -24.11
N LEU A 1036 -26.13 15.20 -24.48
CA LEU A 1036 -26.84 16.16 -25.32
C LEU A 1036 -26.83 17.60 -24.76
N VAL A 1037 -26.78 17.79 -23.44
CA VAL A 1037 -26.82 19.14 -22.81
C VAL A 1037 -25.56 19.96 -23.12
N PRO A 1038 -24.32 19.52 -22.79
CA PRO A 1038 -23.12 20.22 -23.22
C PRO A 1038 -22.97 20.26 -24.75
N ALA A 1039 -23.44 19.26 -25.49
CA ALA A 1039 -23.44 19.32 -26.95
C ALA A 1039 -24.34 20.44 -27.52
N LEU A 1040 -25.54 20.61 -26.98
CA LEU A 1040 -26.44 21.71 -27.34
C LEU A 1040 -25.92 23.07 -26.88
N TRP A 1041 -25.27 23.15 -25.70
CA TRP A 1041 -24.56 24.35 -25.27
C TRP A 1041 -23.45 24.74 -26.26
N MET A 1042 -22.64 23.77 -26.68
CA MET A 1042 -21.56 23.97 -27.65
C MET A 1042 -22.06 24.49 -29.01
N VAL A 1043 -23.17 23.96 -29.50
CA VAL A 1043 -23.82 24.41 -30.75
C VAL A 1043 -24.50 25.78 -30.57
N LEU A 1044 -25.43 25.90 -29.64
CA LEU A 1044 -26.35 27.04 -29.57
C LEU A 1044 -25.74 28.26 -28.87
N VAL A 1045 -25.04 28.05 -27.75
CA VAL A 1045 -24.42 29.14 -26.97
C VAL A 1045 -23.03 29.43 -27.54
N ALA A 1046 -22.12 28.46 -27.44
CA ALA A 1046 -20.70 28.66 -27.73
C ALA A 1046 -20.34 28.69 -29.23
N THR A 1047 -21.33 28.62 -30.12
CA THR A 1047 -21.14 28.81 -31.56
C THR A 1047 -22.20 29.73 -32.18
N VAL A 1048 -23.50 29.39 -32.16
CA VAL A 1048 -24.53 30.23 -32.81
C VAL A 1048 -24.63 31.61 -32.15
N LEU A 1049 -24.93 31.69 -30.85
CA LEU A 1049 -25.03 32.98 -30.14
C LEU A 1049 -23.69 33.72 -30.19
N ALA A 1050 -22.59 33.02 -29.92
CA ALA A 1050 -21.24 33.58 -29.91
C ALA A 1050 -20.83 34.24 -31.25
N TYR A 1051 -20.99 33.57 -32.38
CA TYR A 1051 -20.66 34.12 -33.70
C TYR A 1051 -21.61 35.24 -34.12
N LEU A 1052 -22.93 35.08 -33.94
CA LEU A 1052 -23.90 36.11 -34.33
C LEU A 1052 -23.67 37.42 -33.56
N THR A 1053 -23.56 37.35 -32.24
CA THR A 1053 -23.32 38.55 -31.41
C THR A 1053 -21.93 39.12 -31.66
N GLY A 1054 -20.91 38.27 -31.86
CA GLY A 1054 -19.54 38.67 -32.20
C GLY A 1054 -19.47 39.46 -33.51
N VAL A 1055 -19.97 38.91 -34.62
CA VAL A 1055 -19.91 39.57 -35.94
C VAL A 1055 -20.72 40.87 -35.95
N VAL A 1056 -21.90 40.89 -35.32
CA VAL A 1056 -22.67 42.14 -35.16
C VAL A 1056 -21.89 43.17 -34.32
N SER A 1057 -21.25 42.76 -33.22
CA SER A 1057 -20.46 43.67 -32.37
C SER A 1057 -19.29 44.30 -33.11
N VAL A 1058 -18.56 43.55 -33.94
CA VAL A 1058 -17.42 44.04 -34.74
C VAL A 1058 -17.86 45.05 -35.80
N GLN A 1059 -19.10 44.96 -36.29
CA GLN A 1059 -19.67 45.95 -37.21
C GLN A 1059 -20.14 47.25 -36.52
N HIS A 1060 -20.47 47.19 -35.22
CA HIS A 1060 -20.90 48.35 -34.42
C HIS A 1060 -19.74 49.03 -33.66
N LEU A 1061 -18.66 48.30 -33.35
CA LEU A 1061 -17.46 48.82 -32.70
C LEU A 1061 -16.35 49.14 -33.72
N SER A 1062 -15.20 49.60 -33.22
CA SER A 1062 -13.94 49.53 -33.98
C SER A 1062 -13.29 48.15 -33.73
N PRO A 1063 -12.68 47.51 -34.75
CA PRO A 1063 -12.07 46.18 -34.56
C PRO A 1063 -11.03 46.11 -33.43
N PRO A 1064 -10.16 47.12 -33.21
CA PRO A 1064 -9.26 47.13 -32.05
C PRO A 1064 -9.98 47.08 -30.69
N VAL A 1065 -11.14 47.72 -30.54
CA VAL A 1065 -11.90 47.69 -29.27
C VAL A 1065 -12.62 46.37 -29.10
N ALA A 1066 -13.27 45.86 -30.16
CA ALA A 1066 -13.90 44.53 -30.13
C ALA A 1066 -12.89 43.42 -29.82
N GLY A 1067 -11.68 43.48 -30.40
CA GLY A 1067 -10.60 42.54 -30.13
C GLY A 1067 -10.15 42.53 -28.68
N VAL A 1068 -9.93 43.69 -28.05
CA VAL A 1068 -9.50 43.72 -26.63
C VAL A 1068 -10.63 43.27 -25.69
N VAL A 1069 -11.90 43.52 -26.02
CA VAL A 1069 -13.04 42.98 -25.27
C VAL A 1069 -13.13 41.46 -25.39
N ALA A 1070 -12.76 40.87 -26.53
CA ALA A 1070 -12.74 39.41 -26.71
C ALA A 1070 -11.77 38.69 -25.76
N ASN A 1071 -10.70 39.33 -25.26
CA ASN A 1071 -9.80 38.73 -24.27
C ASN A 1071 -10.50 38.41 -22.92
N LEU A 1072 -11.70 38.94 -22.66
CA LEU A 1072 -12.53 38.55 -21.51
C LEU A 1072 -13.03 37.10 -21.61
N GLU A 1073 -13.05 36.50 -22.81
CA GLU A 1073 -13.38 35.10 -23.05
C GLU A 1073 -12.62 34.15 -22.11
N ALA A 1074 -11.31 34.34 -21.98
CA ALA A 1074 -10.46 33.54 -21.11
C ALA A 1074 -10.83 33.68 -19.63
N VAL A 1075 -11.16 34.90 -19.16
CA VAL A 1075 -11.57 35.13 -17.76
C VAL A 1075 -12.90 34.45 -17.47
N VAL A 1076 -13.85 34.53 -18.40
CA VAL A 1076 -15.14 33.84 -18.27
C VAL A 1076 -14.94 32.32 -18.31
N ALA A 1077 -14.06 31.81 -19.16
CA ALA A 1077 -13.72 30.39 -19.20
C ALA A 1077 -13.18 29.88 -17.86
N THR A 1078 -12.28 30.62 -17.19
CA THR A 1078 -11.77 30.24 -15.86
C THR A 1078 -12.86 30.29 -14.79
N VAL A 1079 -13.71 31.32 -14.78
CA VAL A 1079 -14.82 31.44 -13.81
C VAL A 1079 -15.87 30.34 -14.02
N LEU A 1080 -16.20 30.01 -15.27
CA LEU A 1080 -17.12 28.91 -15.59
C LEU A 1080 -16.51 27.54 -15.28
N ALA A 1081 -15.20 27.35 -15.45
CA ALA A 1081 -14.51 26.13 -15.03
C ALA A 1081 -14.51 25.96 -13.50
N TRP A 1082 -14.32 27.04 -12.74
CA TRP A 1082 -14.48 27.00 -11.28
C TRP A 1082 -15.90 26.60 -10.86
N PHE A 1083 -16.92 27.22 -11.45
CA PHE A 1083 -18.31 27.01 -11.03
C PHE A 1083 -18.98 25.73 -11.58
N LEU A 1084 -18.53 25.22 -12.74
CA LEU A 1084 -19.15 24.06 -13.42
C LEU A 1084 -18.25 22.82 -13.51
N LEU A 1085 -16.95 22.92 -13.20
CA LEU A 1085 -16.01 21.79 -13.23
C LEU A 1085 -15.24 21.59 -11.92
N GLY A 1086 -15.54 22.37 -10.87
CA GLY A 1086 -14.88 22.29 -9.56
C GLY A 1086 -13.43 22.78 -9.54
N GLU A 1087 -12.97 23.51 -10.56
CA GLU A 1087 -11.55 23.90 -10.71
C GLU A 1087 -11.18 25.06 -9.78
N HIS A 1088 -10.27 24.84 -8.82
CA HIS A 1088 -9.85 25.87 -7.87
C HIS A 1088 -9.09 27.03 -8.53
N LEU A 1089 -9.54 28.26 -8.29
CA LEU A 1089 -8.88 29.49 -8.77
C LEU A 1089 -7.61 29.80 -7.98
N GLY A 1090 -6.46 29.80 -8.65
CA GLY A 1090 -5.18 30.21 -8.07
C GLY A 1090 -5.05 31.73 -7.89
N PRO A 1091 -4.29 32.22 -6.89
CA PRO A 1091 -4.00 33.65 -6.73
C PRO A 1091 -3.48 34.36 -8.00
N PRO A 1092 -2.62 33.74 -8.84
CA PRO A 1092 -2.19 34.36 -10.10
C PRO A 1092 -3.34 34.49 -11.11
N GLN A 1093 -4.30 33.57 -11.11
CA GLN A 1093 -5.45 33.62 -12.00
C GLN A 1093 -6.43 34.72 -11.61
N LEU A 1094 -6.64 34.94 -10.31
CA LEU A 1094 -7.42 36.06 -9.78
C LEU A 1094 -6.78 37.41 -10.13
N ALA A 1095 -5.46 37.55 -9.91
CA ALA A 1095 -4.71 38.75 -10.28
C ALA A 1095 -4.70 38.99 -11.81
N GLY A 1096 -4.54 37.91 -12.58
CA GLY A 1096 -4.62 37.93 -14.04
C GLY A 1096 -5.99 38.38 -14.55
N GLY A 1097 -7.07 37.83 -14.00
CA GLY A 1097 -8.44 38.19 -14.37
C GLY A 1097 -8.74 39.68 -14.12
N ALA A 1098 -8.30 40.21 -12.98
CA ALA A 1098 -8.40 41.64 -12.66
C ALA A 1098 -7.62 42.51 -13.67
N LEU A 1099 -6.43 42.08 -14.09
CA LEU A 1099 -5.65 42.77 -15.12
C LEU A 1099 -6.33 42.72 -16.51
N VAL A 1100 -6.92 41.60 -16.92
CA VAL A 1100 -7.67 41.51 -18.18
C VAL A 1100 -8.88 42.44 -18.16
N LEU A 1101 -9.64 42.46 -17.06
CA LEU A 1101 -10.78 43.36 -16.86
C LEU A 1101 -10.35 44.84 -16.93
N ALA A 1102 -9.24 45.21 -16.27
CA ALA A 1102 -8.67 46.56 -16.35
C ALA A 1102 -8.21 46.93 -17.78
N GLY A 1103 -7.60 45.98 -18.51
CA GLY A 1103 -7.20 46.16 -19.90
C GLY A 1103 -8.39 46.38 -20.84
N ALA A 1104 -9.47 45.61 -20.67
CA ALA A 1104 -10.71 45.76 -21.40
C ALA A 1104 -11.41 47.10 -21.11
N PHE A 1105 -11.49 47.51 -19.84
CA PHE A 1105 -12.05 48.81 -19.45
C PHE A 1105 -11.21 49.99 -19.99
N ALA A 1106 -9.87 49.88 -19.96
CA ALA A 1106 -8.97 50.88 -20.55
C ALA A 1106 -9.19 51.00 -22.07
N ALA A 1107 -9.36 49.89 -22.79
CA ALA A 1107 -9.70 49.90 -24.21
C ALA A 1107 -11.13 50.42 -24.49
N GLN A 1108 -12.11 50.11 -23.64
CA GLN A 1108 -13.47 50.66 -23.72
C GLN A 1108 -13.46 52.19 -23.56
N SER A 1109 -12.67 52.74 -22.63
CA SER A 1109 -12.57 54.20 -22.44
C SER A 1109 -12.11 54.94 -23.70
N ALA A 1110 -11.40 54.23 -24.61
CA ALA A 1110 -10.92 54.74 -25.88
C ALA A 1110 -12.01 54.92 -26.96
N SER A 1111 -13.23 54.38 -26.79
CA SER A 1111 -14.35 54.59 -27.73
C SER A 1111 -15.25 55.77 -27.37
N ARG A 1112 -14.99 56.42 -26.22
CA ARG A 1112 -15.63 57.68 -25.77
C ARG A 1112 -14.68 58.89 -25.90
N SER A 1113 -13.61 58.76 -26.69
CA SER A 1113 -12.49 59.72 -26.81
C SER A 1113 -12.27 60.15 -28.25
#